data_AF-A0A672SCN1-F1
#
_entry.id   AF-A0A672SCN1-F1
#
_cell.length_a   1.000
_cell.length_b   1.000
_cell.length_c   1.000
_cell.angle_alpha   90.00
_cell.angle_beta   90.00
_cell.angle_gamma   90.00
#
_symmetry.space_group_name_H-M   'P 1'
#
loop_
_entity.id
_entity.type
_entity.pdbx_description
1 polymer ?
#
loop_
_entity_poly.entity_id
_entity_poly.type
_entity_poly.pdbx_seq_one_letter_code
_entity_poly.pdbx_strand_id
1 'polypeptide(L)'
;MWSQINKLNLDMAMEQDRKAAVSHWQQQSYLDSGIHSGATTTAPSLSGKGNPEEEDLDNQVLFEWEQGFNQPFTPEPVADLDGQYAMTRAQRVRAAMFPETLDEGLQITSTQFDSSHPTNVQRLAEPSQMLKHAVVNLINYQDDAELATRAIPELTKLLNDEDQVVVNKAAVMVHQLSKKEASRHFSTKWILHDRFSRSPVDSVLFYAITTLHNLLLHQEGAKMAVRLAGGLQKMVALLNKTNVKFLAITTDCLQILAYGNQESKLIILASGGPQALVNIMRTYTYEKLLWTTSRVLKVLSVCSSSKPAIVEAGGMQALGLHLTDPSQRLVQNCLWTLRNLSDAATKQEGMEGLLGTLVQLLASDDINVVTCAAGILSNLTCNNYKNKMMVCQVGGIEALVRTVLRAGDREDITEPAVCALRHLTSRHQDAEMAQNAVRLHYGLPVVVKLLHPPSHWPLIKATVGLIRNLALCPANHAPLREQGAIPRLVQLLVRAHQDTQRRTSMGGTQQQFVEGVRMEEIVEGCTGALHILARDVHNRIVIRGLNTIPLFVQLLYSPIENIQRVAAGVLCELAQDKEAAEAIEAEGATAPLTELLHSRNEGVATYAAAVLFRMSEDKPQDYKKRLSVELTSSLFRTEPMAWNETGDLGLDIGAQGEPLGYRPDDPSYRSFHSGYGQDGLGMDGMLEHEMGGHHPGAEYPVEGLPDLGHAQDLMDGLPPTDSNQLAWFDTDL
;
A
#
# COMPACT_ATOMS: atom_id res chain seq x y z
N MET A 1 -38.84 -7.51 -21.32
CA MET A 1 -39.08 -7.46 -22.78
C MET A 1 -38.58 -6.17 -23.45
N TRP A 2 -38.45 -5.04 -22.72
CA TRP A 2 -37.90 -3.78 -23.28
C TRP A 2 -36.36 -3.69 -23.38
N SER A 3 -35.59 -4.55 -22.69
CA SER A 3 -34.11 -4.57 -22.78
C SER A 3 -33.56 -5.35 -23.99
N GLN A 4 -34.33 -6.30 -24.54
CA GLN A 4 -33.92 -7.05 -25.75
C GLN A 4 -34.13 -6.26 -27.04
N ILE A 5 -35.09 -5.33 -27.07
CA ILE A 5 -35.39 -4.50 -28.25
C ILE A 5 -34.30 -3.44 -28.47
N ASN A 6 -33.73 -2.87 -27.40
CA ASN A 6 -32.63 -1.91 -27.53
C ASN A 6 -31.30 -2.56 -27.96
N LYS A 7 -31.09 -3.85 -27.66
CA LYS A 7 -29.87 -4.58 -28.07
C LYS A 7 -29.91 -4.93 -29.57
N LEU A 8 -31.07 -5.33 -30.08
CA LEU A 8 -31.31 -5.56 -31.52
C LEU A 8 -31.21 -4.27 -32.35
N ASN A 9 -31.65 -3.13 -31.81
CA ASN A 9 -31.55 -1.83 -32.50
C ASN A 9 -30.10 -1.29 -32.56
N LEU A 10 -29.26 -1.54 -31.54
CA LEU A 10 -27.84 -1.19 -31.59
C LEU A 10 -27.05 -2.07 -32.57
N ASP A 11 -27.32 -3.38 -32.58
CA ASP A 11 -26.65 -4.32 -33.49
C ASP A 11 -27.01 -4.02 -34.97
N MET A 12 -28.26 -3.65 -35.26
CA MET A 12 -28.68 -3.25 -36.61
C MET A 12 -28.07 -1.91 -37.07
N ALA A 13 -27.86 -0.95 -36.16
CA ALA A 13 -27.21 0.33 -36.47
C ALA A 13 -25.70 0.15 -36.77
N MET A 14 -25.00 -0.70 -36.01
CA MET A 14 -23.58 -1.01 -36.24
C MET A 14 -23.32 -1.87 -37.49
N GLU A 15 -24.35 -2.52 -38.04
CA GLU A 15 -24.26 -3.31 -39.26
C GLU A 15 -24.47 -2.46 -40.53
N GLN A 16 -25.24 -1.37 -40.43
CA GLN A 16 -25.35 -0.36 -41.49
C GLN A 16 -24.06 0.45 -41.65
N ASP A 17 -23.39 0.84 -40.56
CA ASP A 17 -22.10 1.55 -40.61
C ASP A 17 -20.98 0.68 -41.19
N ARG A 18 -20.97 -0.63 -40.93
CA ARG A 18 -20.01 -1.57 -41.52
C ARG A 18 -20.22 -1.77 -43.03
N LYS A 19 -21.48 -1.78 -43.50
CA LYS A 19 -21.80 -1.86 -44.94
C LYS A 19 -21.51 -0.54 -45.68
N ALA A 20 -21.65 0.61 -45.00
CA ALA A 20 -21.27 1.92 -45.53
C ALA A 20 -19.75 2.06 -45.68
N ALA A 21 -18.97 1.60 -44.69
CA ALA A 21 -17.51 1.58 -44.75
C ALA A 21 -16.96 0.68 -45.88
N VAL A 22 -17.58 -0.50 -46.09
CA VAL A 22 -17.22 -1.41 -47.20
C VAL A 22 -17.61 -0.84 -48.56
N SER A 23 -18.73 -0.12 -48.66
CA SER A 23 -19.13 0.57 -49.91
C SER A 23 -18.23 1.76 -50.24
N HIS A 24 -17.77 2.51 -49.22
CA HIS A 24 -16.83 3.62 -49.38
C HIS A 24 -15.44 3.13 -49.85
N TRP A 25 -15.00 1.96 -49.36
CA TRP A 25 -13.78 1.29 -49.82
C TRP A 25 -13.90 0.78 -51.27
N GLN A 26 -15.06 0.24 -51.66
CA GLN A 26 -15.33 -0.17 -53.05
C GLN A 26 -15.41 1.01 -54.03
N GLN A 27 -15.91 2.18 -53.61
CA GLN A 27 -15.95 3.39 -54.45
C GLN A 27 -14.57 4.04 -54.63
N GLN A 28 -13.68 3.97 -53.63
CA GLN A 28 -12.28 4.41 -53.75
C GLN A 28 -11.41 3.49 -54.63
N SER A 29 -11.91 2.31 -54.98
CA SER A 29 -11.23 1.32 -55.82
C SER A 29 -11.42 1.54 -57.34
N TYR A 30 -12.18 2.56 -57.75
CA TYR A 30 -12.48 2.90 -59.15
C TYR A 30 -11.86 4.23 -59.60
N LEU A 31 -10.60 4.48 -59.27
CA LEU A 31 -9.75 5.48 -59.92
C LEU A 31 -8.62 4.77 -60.66
N ASP A 32 -8.90 4.55 -61.94
CA ASP A 32 -8.06 4.17 -63.08
C ASP A 32 -6.52 4.21 -62.86
N SER A 33 -5.90 3.03 -62.68
CA SER A 33 -4.49 2.84 -62.97
C SER A 33 -4.34 2.55 -64.46
N GLY A 34 -4.33 3.62 -65.26
CA GLY A 34 -4.26 3.60 -66.72
C GLY A 34 -3.04 2.86 -67.26
N ILE A 35 -3.14 1.53 -67.39
CA ILE A 35 -2.22 0.69 -68.17
C ILE A 35 -3.04 -0.01 -69.23
N HIS A 36 -3.01 0.57 -70.43
CA HIS A 36 -3.50 -0.02 -71.65
C HIS A 36 -2.79 -1.36 -71.91
N SER A 37 -3.57 -2.43 -72.00
CA SER A 37 -3.12 -3.69 -72.58
C SER A 37 -2.99 -3.51 -74.09
N GLY A 38 -1.75 -3.33 -74.58
CA GLY A 38 -1.46 -3.28 -76.01
C GLY A 38 -0.35 -2.30 -76.38
N ALA A 39 0.90 -2.68 -76.20
CA ALA A 39 2.02 -2.10 -76.94
C ALA A 39 3.19 -3.09 -77.01
N THR A 40 3.45 -3.57 -78.22
CA THR A 40 4.68 -4.23 -78.64
C THR A 40 5.84 -3.26 -78.41
N THR A 41 6.84 -3.61 -77.60
CA THR A 41 8.06 -2.78 -77.45
C THR A 41 9.29 -3.59 -77.84
N THR A 42 9.70 -3.34 -79.08
CA THR A 42 11.00 -3.65 -79.67
C THR A 42 12.12 -2.96 -78.88
N ALA A 43 13.20 -3.71 -78.62
CA ALA A 43 14.42 -3.20 -78.01
C ALA A 43 15.12 -2.15 -78.91
N PRO A 44 15.65 -1.05 -78.36
CA PRO A 44 16.61 -0.21 -79.07
C PRO A 44 18.05 -0.67 -78.78
N SER A 45 18.78 -1.01 -79.84
CA SER A 45 20.24 -1.17 -79.83
C SER A 45 20.92 0.19 -79.63
N LEU A 46 21.95 0.24 -78.78
CA LEU A 46 22.89 1.37 -78.73
C LEU A 46 24.32 0.86 -78.86
N SER A 47 24.86 0.96 -80.07
CA SER A 47 26.30 0.98 -80.31
C SER A 47 26.86 2.36 -80.00
N GLY A 48 27.99 2.40 -79.32
CA GLY A 48 28.60 3.61 -78.77
C GLY A 48 29.28 4.57 -79.75
N LYS A 49 29.70 5.69 -79.15
CA LYS A 49 30.66 6.74 -79.50
C LYS A 49 30.09 8.03 -78.89
N GLY A 50 30.70 8.76 -77.96
CA GLY A 50 32.05 8.81 -77.41
C GLY A 50 32.23 10.28 -76.98
N ASN A 51 32.70 10.54 -75.77
CA ASN A 51 33.57 11.69 -75.52
C ASN A 51 34.31 11.51 -74.18
N PRO A 52 35.57 11.97 -74.08
CA PRO A 52 36.48 11.72 -72.98
C PRO A 52 36.40 12.87 -71.97
N GLU A 53 36.35 12.54 -70.68
CA GLU A 53 36.77 13.38 -69.53
C GLU A 53 36.17 12.74 -68.27
N GLU A 54 36.98 11.90 -67.61
CA GLU A 54 37.07 11.72 -66.15
C GLU A 54 37.96 10.49 -65.90
N GLU A 55 39.26 10.69 -66.16
CA GLU A 55 40.32 9.94 -65.50
C GLU A 55 40.24 10.25 -63.99
N ASP A 56 39.92 9.26 -63.15
CA ASP A 56 40.49 9.12 -61.78
C ASP A 56 39.90 7.96 -60.93
N LEU A 57 39.39 6.87 -61.53
CA LEU A 57 38.91 5.71 -60.76
C LEU A 57 39.39 4.33 -61.27
N ASP A 58 40.25 4.28 -62.29
CA ASP A 58 40.63 3.04 -62.99
C ASP A 58 41.84 2.27 -62.42
N ASN A 59 42.43 2.69 -61.30
CA ASN A 59 43.62 2.01 -60.74
C ASN A 59 43.39 1.21 -59.44
N GLN A 60 42.15 1.07 -58.98
CA GLN A 60 41.83 0.24 -57.79
C GLN A 60 40.88 -0.94 -58.06
N VAL A 61 40.39 -1.08 -59.30
CA VAL A 61 39.62 -2.26 -59.75
C VAL A 61 40.51 -3.26 -60.54
N LEU A 62 41.70 -2.82 -60.97
CA LEU A 62 42.65 -3.65 -61.72
C LEU A 62 43.50 -4.60 -60.85
N PHE A 63 43.40 -4.55 -59.51
CA PHE A 63 44.21 -5.38 -58.60
C PHE A 63 43.44 -6.54 -57.92
N GLU A 64 42.15 -6.72 -58.21
CA GLU A 64 41.37 -7.90 -57.79
C GLU A 64 40.96 -8.82 -58.96
N TRP A 65 41.23 -8.42 -60.20
CA TRP A 65 40.84 -9.17 -61.41
C TRP A 65 41.88 -10.22 -61.88
N GLU A 66 43.04 -10.34 -61.24
CA GLU A 66 44.12 -11.25 -61.64
C GLU A 66 44.36 -12.47 -60.72
N GLN A 67 43.52 -12.75 -59.71
CA GLN A 67 43.71 -13.92 -58.81
C GLN A 67 42.63 -15.03 -58.89
N GLY A 68 41.72 -15.00 -59.87
CA GLY A 68 40.66 -16.03 -59.98
C GLY A 68 40.87 -17.12 -61.05
N PHE A 69 41.70 -16.88 -62.06
CA PHE A 69 41.78 -17.76 -63.23
C PHE A 69 42.95 -18.75 -63.15
N ASN A 70 42.75 -19.83 -62.40
CA ASN A 70 43.50 -21.08 -62.64
C ASN A 70 42.74 -22.29 -62.09
N GLN A 71 41.68 -22.72 -62.78
CA GLN A 71 41.24 -24.11 -62.75
C GLN A 71 40.83 -24.59 -64.15
N PRO A 72 41.23 -25.82 -64.55
CA PRO A 72 40.99 -26.32 -65.90
C PRO A 72 39.52 -26.72 -66.10
N PHE A 73 38.99 -26.37 -67.28
CA PHE A 73 37.71 -26.82 -67.80
C PHE A 73 37.64 -28.36 -67.88
N THR A 74 36.59 -28.94 -67.29
CA THR A 74 36.10 -30.28 -67.62
C THR A 74 34.67 -30.17 -68.17
N PRO A 75 34.31 -30.92 -69.22
CA PRO A 75 33.00 -30.79 -69.86
C PRO A 75 31.95 -31.72 -69.22
N GLU A 76 30.90 -31.08 -68.68
CA GLU A 76 29.51 -31.57 -68.51
C GLU A 76 29.16 -32.64 -67.43
N PRO A 77 27.89 -32.66 -66.93
CA PRO A 77 26.67 -32.15 -67.56
C PRO A 77 25.85 -31.08 -66.83
N VAL A 78 25.34 -30.19 -67.69
CA VAL A 78 24.31 -29.17 -67.54
C VAL A 78 22.96 -29.80 -67.16
N ALA A 79 22.80 -30.24 -65.90
CA ALA A 79 21.54 -30.80 -65.41
C ALA A 79 20.94 -30.10 -64.17
N ASP A 80 21.66 -29.16 -63.56
CA ASP A 80 21.18 -28.45 -62.34
C ASP A 80 20.81 -26.97 -62.56
N LEU A 81 20.96 -26.47 -63.79
CA LEU A 81 20.54 -25.12 -64.18
C LEU A 81 19.09 -25.05 -64.69
N ASP A 82 18.51 -26.17 -65.11
CA ASP A 82 17.14 -26.19 -65.65
C ASP A 82 16.08 -26.05 -64.54
N GLY A 83 16.35 -26.49 -63.30
CA GLY A 83 15.42 -26.33 -62.18
C GLY A 83 15.23 -24.87 -61.73
N GLN A 84 16.29 -24.07 -61.79
CA GLN A 84 16.26 -22.66 -61.37
C GLN A 84 15.60 -21.74 -62.42
N TYR A 85 15.71 -22.07 -63.73
CA TYR A 85 15.01 -21.34 -64.80
C TYR A 85 13.59 -21.86 -65.10
N ALA A 86 13.25 -23.09 -64.68
CA ALA A 86 11.90 -23.64 -64.80
C ALA A 86 10.89 -23.03 -63.82
N MET A 87 11.34 -22.30 -62.79
CA MET A 87 10.41 -21.63 -61.89
C MET A 87 9.73 -20.45 -62.60
N THR A 88 8.42 -20.54 -62.73
CA THR A 88 7.57 -19.42 -63.13
C THR A 88 7.74 -18.26 -62.15
N ARG A 89 7.50 -17.03 -62.61
CA ARG A 89 7.51 -15.84 -61.73
C ARG A 89 6.65 -16.04 -60.48
N ALA A 90 5.52 -16.74 -60.59
CA ALA A 90 4.64 -17.08 -59.48
C ALA A 90 5.30 -18.03 -58.45
N GLN A 91 6.06 -19.03 -58.91
CA GLN A 91 6.81 -19.95 -58.03
C GLN A 91 7.93 -19.22 -57.28
N ARG A 92 8.65 -18.30 -57.92
CA ARG A 92 9.67 -17.47 -57.24
C ARG A 92 9.07 -16.53 -56.19
N VAL A 93 7.94 -15.89 -56.49
CA VAL A 93 7.24 -15.03 -55.52
C VAL A 93 6.70 -15.85 -54.35
N ARG A 94 6.09 -17.00 -54.61
CA ARG A 94 5.60 -17.92 -53.56
C ARG A 94 6.73 -18.36 -52.65
N ALA A 95 7.87 -18.74 -53.22
CA ALA A 95 9.01 -19.20 -52.46
C ALA A 95 9.71 -18.09 -51.67
N ALA A 96 9.70 -16.85 -52.17
CA ALA A 96 10.18 -15.70 -51.41
C ALA A 96 9.25 -15.31 -50.25
N MET A 97 7.94 -15.49 -50.40
CA MET A 97 6.95 -15.24 -49.33
C MET A 97 6.84 -16.40 -48.35
N PHE A 98 7.03 -17.65 -48.79
CA PHE A 98 6.86 -18.89 -48.02
C PHE A 98 8.01 -19.88 -48.33
N PRO A 99 9.23 -19.64 -47.82
CA PRO A 99 10.42 -20.42 -48.16
C PRO A 99 10.33 -21.90 -47.75
N GLU A 100 9.48 -22.24 -46.78
CA GLU A 100 9.17 -23.61 -46.37
C GLU A 100 8.40 -24.43 -47.44
N THR A 101 7.94 -23.78 -48.50
CA THR A 101 7.27 -24.48 -49.63
C THR A 101 8.24 -24.97 -50.70
N LEU A 102 9.54 -24.79 -50.47
CA LEU A 102 10.63 -25.31 -51.30
C LEU A 102 11.11 -26.67 -50.79
N ASP A 103 11.49 -27.57 -51.69
CA ASP A 103 12.22 -28.79 -51.33
C ASP A 103 13.60 -28.45 -50.74
N GLU A 104 14.00 -29.20 -49.70
CA GLU A 104 15.29 -29.04 -49.02
C GLU A 104 16.46 -29.15 -50.03
N GLY A 105 17.16 -28.04 -50.26
CA GLY A 105 18.32 -27.97 -51.16
C GLY A 105 18.20 -26.95 -52.30
N LEU A 106 17.01 -26.39 -52.55
CA LEU A 106 16.82 -25.35 -53.58
C LEU A 106 17.17 -23.95 -53.03
N GLN A 107 18.35 -23.44 -53.36
CA GLN A 107 18.70 -22.02 -53.15
C GLN A 107 18.12 -21.15 -54.27
N ILE A 108 17.31 -20.15 -53.91
CA ILE A 108 16.83 -19.12 -54.84
C ILE A 108 17.85 -17.97 -54.86
N THR A 109 18.43 -17.72 -56.02
CA THR A 109 19.31 -16.56 -56.25
C THR A 109 18.52 -15.27 -56.11
N SER A 110 18.97 -14.37 -55.24
CA SER A 110 18.34 -13.05 -55.06
C SER A 110 18.47 -12.25 -56.36
N THR A 111 17.37 -11.70 -56.86
CA THR A 111 17.36 -10.80 -58.04
C THR A 111 17.58 -9.33 -57.63
N GLN A 112 18.01 -9.09 -56.39
CA GLN A 112 18.15 -7.78 -55.80
C GLN A 112 19.48 -7.14 -56.22
N PHE A 113 19.41 -6.02 -56.94
CA PHE A 113 20.58 -5.25 -57.38
C PHE A 113 21.19 -4.36 -56.28
N ASP A 114 20.41 -4.00 -55.25
CA ASP A 114 20.83 -3.10 -54.17
C ASP A 114 20.32 -3.64 -52.81
N SER A 115 21.26 -3.92 -51.91
CA SER A 115 20.98 -4.48 -50.57
C SER A 115 20.34 -3.47 -49.60
N SER A 116 20.36 -2.17 -49.93
CA SER A 116 19.81 -1.11 -49.07
C SER A 116 18.30 -0.88 -49.24
N HIS A 117 17.68 -1.40 -50.31
CA HIS A 117 16.26 -1.22 -50.60
C HIS A 117 15.53 -2.57 -50.79
N PRO A 118 14.67 -3.00 -49.84
CA PRO A 118 13.94 -4.25 -49.97
C PRO A 118 12.90 -4.16 -51.10
N THR A 119 12.80 -5.21 -51.90
CA THR A 119 11.79 -5.35 -52.95
C THR A 119 10.38 -5.46 -52.35
N ASN A 120 9.33 -5.13 -53.11
CA ASN A 120 7.94 -5.25 -52.63
C ASN A 120 7.60 -6.69 -52.16
N VAL A 121 8.21 -7.71 -52.76
CA VAL A 121 8.01 -9.12 -52.36
C VAL A 121 8.63 -9.40 -51.00
N GLN A 122 9.84 -8.88 -50.72
CA GLN A 122 10.48 -9.00 -49.41
C GLN A 122 9.72 -8.24 -48.33
N ARG A 123 9.22 -7.03 -48.63
CA ARG A 123 8.38 -6.25 -47.71
C ARG A 123 7.06 -6.94 -47.37
N LEU A 124 6.51 -7.71 -48.31
CA LEU A 124 5.25 -8.44 -48.14
C LEU A 124 5.45 -9.87 -47.60
N ALA A 125 6.67 -10.40 -47.56
CA ALA A 125 6.94 -11.76 -47.12
C ALA A 125 6.56 -11.98 -45.65
N GLU A 126 7.05 -11.12 -44.75
CA GLU A 126 6.73 -11.19 -43.32
C GLU A 126 5.22 -11.00 -43.04
N PRO A 127 4.53 -9.96 -43.57
CA PRO A 127 3.07 -9.85 -43.44
C PRO A 127 2.30 -11.05 -44.00
N SER A 128 2.75 -11.65 -45.10
CA SER A 128 2.10 -12.82 -45.70
C SER A 128 2.28 -14.09 -44.86
N GLN A 129 3.47 -14.27 -44.27
CA GLN A 129 3.72 -15.35 -43.30
C GLN A 129 2.89 -15.16 -42.05
N MET A 130 2.81 -13.95 -41.49
CA MET A 130 1.96 -13.65 -40.35
C MET A 130 0.49 -13.95 -40.66
N LEU A 131 -0.01 -13.58 -41.84
CA LEU A 131 -1.37 -13.89 -42.27
C LEU A 131 -1.61 -15.41 -42.40
N LYS A 132 -0.67 -16.15 -43.00
CA LYS A 132 -0.75 -17.62 -43.08
C LYS A 132 -0.79 -18.24 -41.68
N HIS A 133 0.09 -17.83 -40.77
CA HIS A 133 0.08 -18.31 -39.39
C HIS A 133 -1.22 -17.95 -38.67
N ALA A 134 -1.75 -16.75 -38.90
CA ALA A 134 -3.04 -16.33 -38.34
C ALA A 134 -4.21 -17.21 -38.84
N VAL A 135 -4.24 -17.54 -40.13
CA VAL A 135 -5.26 -18.43 -40.71
C VAL A 135 -5.12 -19.85 -40.14
N VAL A 136 -3.91 -20.40 -40.06
CA VAL A 136 -3.67 -21.73 -39.47
C VAL A 136 -4.08 -21.75 -37.99
N ASN A 137 -3.74 -20.70 -37.24
CA ASN A 137 -4.13 -20.57 -35.84
C ASN A 137 -5.65 -20.46 -35.67
N LEU A 138 -6.34 -19.75 -36.57
CA LEU A 138 -7.80 -19.64 -36.56
C LEU A 138 -8.48 -20.99 -36.82
N ILE A 139 -7.99 -21.76 -37.81
CA ILE A 139 -8.51 -23.10 -38.11
C ILE A 139 -8.29 -24.04 -36.91
N ASN A 140 -7.05 -24.10 -36.39
CA ASN A 140 -6.73 -24.94 -35.23
C ASN A 140 -7.55 -24.55 -33.99
N TYR A 141 -7.77 -23.24 -33.79
CA TYR A 141 -8.62 -22.74 -32.70
C TYR A 141 -10.07 -23.20 -32.87
N GLN A 142 -10.62 -23.10 -34.09
CA GLN A 142 -11.98 -23.53 -34.38
C GLN A 142 -12.14 -25.05 -34.19
N ASP A 143 -11.21 -25.86 -34.70
CA ASP A 143 -11.22 -27.31 -34.54
C ASP A 143 -11.14 -27.72 -33.05
N ASP A 144 -10.25 -27.10 -32.29
CA ASP A 144 -10.12 -27.34 -30.85
C ASP A 144 -11.35 -26.87 -30.05
N ALA A 145 -12.02 -25.80 -30.50
CA ALA A 145 -13.26 -25.30 -29.90
C ALA A 145 -14.44 -26.24 -30.16
N GLU A 146 -14.58 -26.74 -31.39
CA GLU A 146 -15.62 -27.70 -31.76
C GLU A 146 -15.43 -29.05 -31.05
N LEU A 147 -14.19 -29.54 -31.01
CA LEU A 147 -13.84 -30.76 -30.28
C LEU A 147 -14.19 -30.62 -28.79
N ALA A 148 -13.80 -29.49 -28.17
CA ALA A 148 -14.14 -29.22 -26.78
C ALA A 148 -15.65 -29.19 -26.56
N THR A 149 -16.41 -28.50 -27.43
CA THR A 149 -17.87 -28.40 -27.34
C THR A 149 -18.54 -29.77 -27.31
N ARG A 150 -18.04 -30.73 -28.10
CA ARG A 150 -18.57 -32.11 -28.15
C ARG A 150 -18.07 -32.99 -27.01
N ALA A 151 -16.80 -32.89 -26.65
CA ALA A 151 -16.18 -33.75 -25.65
C ALA A 151 -16.57 -33.36 -24.20
N ILE A 152 -16.85 -32.07 -23.96
CA ILE A 152 -17.07 -31.55 -22.61
C ILE A 152 -18.25 -32.22 -21.87
N PRO A 153 -19.45 -32.37 -22.47
CA PRO A 153 -20.57 -33.02 -21.80
C PRO A 153 -20.28 -34.47 -21.39
N GLU A 154 -19.58 -35.23 -22.23
CA GLU A 154 -19.27 -36.63 -21.95
C GLU A 154 -18.19 -36.77 -20.88
N LEU A 155 -17.13 -35.98 -20.96
CA LEU A 155 -16.10 -35.93 -19.93
C LEU A 155 -16.69 -35.50 -18.56
N THR A 156 -17.73 -34.66 -18.54
CA THR A 156 -18.43 -34.25 -17.31
C THR A 156 -19.18 -35.43 -16.67
N LYS A 157 -19.76 -36.32 -17.48
CA LYS A 157 -20.36 -37.57 -17.01
C LYS A 157 -19.31 -38.55 -16.48
N LEU A 158 -18.17 -38.67 -17.18
CA LEU A 158 -17.08 -39.58 -16.75
C LEU A 158 -16.40 -39.12 -15.46
N LEU A 159 -16.38 -37.81 -15.16
CA LEU A 159 -15.95 -37.31 -13.85
C LEU A 159 -16.94 -37.65 -12.71
N ASN A 160 -18.17 -38.06 -13.05
CA ASN A 160 -19.19 -38.51 -12.10
C ASN A 160 -19.22 -40.02 -11.89
N ASP A 161 -18.37 -40.76 -12.60
CA ASP A 161 -18.35 -42.21 -12.52
C ASP A 161 -18.02 -42.69 -11.10
N GLU A 162 -18.49 -43.89 -10.75
CA GLU A 162 -18.15 -44.55 -9.49
C GLU A 162 -16.77 -45.20 -9.58
N ASP A 163 -16.33 -45.58 -10.78
CA ASP A 163 -14.99 -46.10 -11.02
C ASP A 163 -13.96 -44.99 -11.01
N GLN A 164 -13.13 -45.04 -9.97
CA GLN A 164 -12.07 -44.09 -9.73
C GLN A 164 -10.99 -44.05 -10.84
N VAL A 165 -10.80 -45.14 -11.59
CA VAL A 165 -9.91 -45.20 -12.75
C VAL A 165 -10.49 -44.41 -13.92
N VAL A 166 -11.80 -44.49 -14.13
CA VAL A 166 -12.52 -43.70 -15.14
C VAL A 166 -12.45 -42.23 -14.80
N VAL A 167 -12.72 -41.87 -13.54
CA VAL A 167 -12.60 -40.48 -13.05
C VAL A 167 -11.17 -39.95 -13.25
N ASN A 168 -10.15 -40.76 -12.98
CA ASN A 168 -8.76 -40.35 -13.17
C ASN A 168 -8.44 -40.08 -14.65
N LYS A 169 -8.83 -40.96 -15.57
CA LYS A 169 -8.63 -40.74 -17.02
C LYS A 169 -9.38 -39.49 -17.51
N ALA A 170 -10.62 -39.29 -17.05
CA ALA A 170 -11.39 -38.10 -17.34
C ALA A 170 -10.71 -36.83 -16.83
N ALA A 171 -10.16 -36.85 -15.61
CA ALA A 171 -9.42 -35.74 -15.01
C ALA A 171 -8.16 -35.37 -15.83
N VAL A 172 -7.42 -36.37 -16.35
CA VAL A 172 -6.28 -36.13 -17.23
C VAL A 172 -6.73 -35.45 -18.52
N MET A 173 -7.80 -35.93 -19.16
CA MET A 173 -8.29 -35.36 -20.41
C MET A 173 -8.75 -33.90 -20.22
N VAL A 174 -9.48 -33.62 -19.14
CA VAL A 174 -9.91 -32.27 -18.76
C VAL A 174 -8.71 -31.36 -18.50
N HIS A 175 -7.67 -31.86 -17.82
CA HIS A 175 -6.43 -31.12 -17.63
C HIS A 175 -5.72 -30.79 -18.95
N GLN A 176 -5.66 -31.72 -19.91
CA GLN A 176 -5.07 -31.45 -21.22
C GLN A 176 -5.87 -30.40 -22.01
N LEU A 177 -7.21 -30.47 -21.97
CA LEU A 177 -8.06 -29.46 -22.57
C LEU A 177 -7.85 -28.08 -21.94
N SER A 178 -7.65 -28.00 -20.62
CA SER A 178 -7.40 -26.72 -19.92
C SER A 178 -6.16 -25.96 -20.39
N LYS A 179 -5.23 -26.63 -21.09
CA LYS A 179 -4.02 -26.01 -21.67
C LYS A 179 -4.29 -25.32 -23.00
N LYS A 180 -5.36 -25.71 -23.70
CA LYS A 180 -5.73 -25.17 -25.02
C LYS A 180 -6.66 -23.98 -24.88
N GLU A 181 -6.32 -22.86 -25.52
CA GLU A 181 -7.10 -21.61 -25.39
C GLU A 181 -8.57 -21.77 -25.82
N ALA A 182 -8.80 -22.40 -26.97
CA ALA A 182 -10.13 -22.68 -27.51
C ALA A 182 -11.01 -23.48 -26.55
N SER A 183 -10.43 -24.45 -25.83
CA SER A 183 -11.16 -25.33 -24.91
C SER A 183 -11.43 -24.69 -23.54
N ARG A 184 -10.68 -23.66 -23.13
CA ARG A 184 -10.90 -22.92 -21.87
C ARG A 184 -12.21 -22.14 -21.87
N HIS A 185 -12.61 -21.59 -23.02
CA HIS A 185 -13.84 -20.79 -23.16
C HIS A 185 -15.12 -21.55 -22.79
N PHE A 186 -15.14 -22.85 -23.05
CA PHE A 186 -16.27 -23.72 -22.73
C PHE A 186 -16.21 -24.32 -21.32
N SER A 187 -15.13 -24.06 -20.57
CA SER A 187 -14.81 -24.75 -19.31
C SER A 187 -15.41 -24.14 -18.04
N THR A 188 -16.15 -23.02 -18.12
CA THR A 188 -16.75 -22.41 -16.92
C THR A 188 -17.85 -23.28 -16.28
N LYS A 189 -18.48 -24.19 -17.04
CA LYS A 189 -19.50 -25.12 -16.52
C LYS A 189 -18.96 -26.22 -15.58
N TRP A 190 -17.65 -26.51 -15.61
CA TRP A 190 -17.01 -27.57 -14.81
C TRP A 190 -16.79 -27.21 -13.35
N ILE A 191 -16.78 -25.91 -13.10
CA ILE A 191 -16.43 -25.30 -11.82
C ILE A 191 -17.40 -25.72 -10.69
N LEU A 192 -18.56 -26.28 -11.05
CA LEU A 192 -19.64 -26.69 -10.15
C LEU A 192 -19.51 -28.13 -9.63
N HIS A 193 -18.46 -28.89 -9.96
CA HIS A 193 -18.47 -30.31 -9.67
C HIS A 193 -17.97 -30.70 -8.26
N ASP A 194 -18.92 -30.87 -7.33
CA ASP A 194 -18.71 -31.23 -5.92
C ASP A 194 -17.82 -32.48 -5.72
N ARG A 195 -17.99 -33.54 -6.53
CA ARG A 195 -17.19 -34.79 -6.40
C ARG A 195 -15.71 -34.61 -6.73
N PHE A 196 -15.35 -33.66 -7.60
CA PHE A 196 -13.97 -33.50 -8.05
C PHE A 196 -13.05 -33.01 -6.92
N SER A 197 -13.60 -32.20 -6.02
CA SER A 197 -12.94 -31.72 -4.80
C SER A 197 -12.98 -32.70 -3.61
N ARG A 198 -13.80 -33.75 -3.68
CA ARG A 198 -14.01 -34.75 -2.61
C ARG A 198 -13.39 -36.10 -2.93
N SER A 199 -12.77 -36.26 -4.10
CA SER A 199 -12.12 -37.51 -4.50
C SER A 199 -11.08 -37.93 -3.47
N PRO A 200 -11.12 -39.18 -2.97
CA PRO A 200 -10.07 -39.69 -2.08
C PRO A 200 -8.74 -39.90 -2.81
N VAL A 201 -8.74 -39.86 -4.15
CA VAL A 201 -7.55 -40.10 -4.97
C VAL A 201 -6.78 -38.82 -5.25
N ASP A 202 -5.53 -38.80 -4.78
CA ASP A 202 -4.64 -37.64 -4.87
C ASP A 202 -4.32 -37.24 -6.32
N SER A 203 -4.24 -38.18 -7.27
CA SER A 203 -4.02 -37.83 -8.69
C SER A 203 -5.19 -37.03 -9.27
N VAL A 204 -6.43 -37.39 -8.92
CA VAL A 204 -7.63 -36.67 -9.33
C VAL A 204 -7.66 -35.28 -8.72
N LEU A 205 -7.36 -35.14 -7.43
CA LEU A 205 -7.26 -33.84 -6.77
C LEU A 205 -6.18 -32.97 -7.43
N PHE A 206 -5.04 -33.54 -7.81
CA PHE A 206 -3.97 -32.82 -8.47
C PHE A 206 -4.37 -32.30 -9.86
N TYR A 207 -4.97 -33.15 -10.69
CA TYR A 207 -5.52 -32.71 -11.99
C TYR A 207 -6.66 -31.71 -11.82
N ALA A 208 -7.42 -31.82 -10.73
CA ALA A 208 -8.49 -30.90 -10.43
C ALA A 208 -8.00 -29.50 -10.13
N ILE A 209 -7.09 -29.37 -9.17
CA ILE A 209 -6.60 -28.07 -8.75
C ILE A 209 -5.77 -27.42 -9.86
N THR A 210 -5.01 -28.19 -10.63
CA THR A 210 -4.25 -27.65 -11.78
C THR A 210 -5.17 -27.15 -12.89
N THR A 211 -6.26 -27.87 -13.19
CA THR A 211 -7.25 -27.40 -14.18
C THR A 211 -7.91 -26.12 -13.69
N LEU A 212 -8.38 -26.08 -12.44
CA LEU A 212 -8.96 -24.86 -11.86
C LEU A 212 -7.96 -23.70 -11.90
N HIS A 213 -6.69 -23.95 -11.59
CA HIS A 213 -5.65 -22.94 -11.66
C HIS A 213 -5.50 -22.35 -13.06
N ASN A 214 -5.45 -23.19 -14.10
CA ASN A 214 -5.38 -22.74 -15.49
C ASN A 214 -6.60 -21.89 -15.89
N LEU A 215 -7.80 -22.26 -15.41
CA LEU A 215 -9.01 -21.48 -15.66
C LEU A 215 -8.97 -20.13 -14.92
N LEU A 216 -8.52 -20.09 -13.67
CA LEU A 216 -8.41 -18.85 -12.90
C LEU A 216 -7.42 -17.85 -13.50
N LEU A 217 -6.38 -18.34 -14.18
CA LEU A 217 -5.35 -17.52 -14.82
C LEU A 217 -5.79 -16.97 -16.18
N HIS A 218 -6.50 -17.77 -16.98
CA HIS A 218 -6.66 -17.47 -18.40
C HIS A 218 -8.11 -17.41 -18.88
N GLN A 219 -9.07 -17.88 -18.10
CA GLN A 219 -10.47 -17.87 -18.48
C GLN A 219 -11.22 -16.73 -17.80
N GLU A 220 -11.73 -15.81 -18.59
CA GLU A 220 -12.60 -14.74 -18.10
C GLU A 220 -13.90 -15.33 -17.49
N GLY A 221 -14.37 -14.73 -16.41
CA GLY A 221 -15.53 -15.21 -15.64
C GLY A 221 -15.26 -16.40 -14.72
N ALA A 222 -14.13 -17.12 -14.86
CA ALA A 222 -13.83 -18.29 -14.04
C ALA A 222 -13.75 -17.96 -12.54
N LYS A 223 -13.17 -16.81 -12.17
CA LYS A 223 -13.08 -16.38 -10.77
C LYS A 223 -14.46 -16.29 -10.10
N MET A 224 -15.45 -15.70 -10.80
CA MET A 224 -16.81 -15.58 -10.29
C MET A 224 -17.48 -16.95 -10.18
N ALA A 225 -17.37 -17.78 -11.23
CA ALA A 225 -17.92 -19.12 -11.22
C ALA A 225 -17.37 -19.97 -10.05
N VAL A 226 -16.06 -19.87 -9.75
CA VAL A 226 -15.44 -20.64 -8.65
C VAL A 226 -15.96 -20.19 -7.29
N ARG A 227 -16.20 -18.88 -7.12
CA ARG A 227 -16.81 -18.35 -5.89
C ARG A 227 -18.24 -18.87 -5.69
N LEU A 228 -19.08 -18.77 -6.72
CA LEU A 228 -20.47 -19.25 -6.68
C LEU A 228 -20.57 -20.77 -6.43
N ALA A 229 -19.58 -21.54 -6.90
CA ALA A 229 -19.51 -22.98 -6.67
C ALA A 229 -19.00 -23.38 -5.27
N GLY A 230 -18.72 -22.43 -4.38
CA GLY A 230 -18.14 -22.72 -3.06
C GLY A 230 -16.70 -23.26 -3.13
N GLY A 231 -15.96 -22.89 -4.18
CA GLY A 231 -14.59 -23.39 -4.41
C GLY A 231 -13.60 -22.95 -3.33
N LEU A 232 -13.80 -21.77 -2.73
CA LEU A 232 -12.93 -21.23 -1.67
C LEU A 232 -12.92 -22.13 -0.43
N GLN A 233 -14.09 -22.51 0.08
CA GLN A 233 -14.26 -23.35 1.25
C GLN A 233 -13.57 -24.71 1.04
N LYS A 234 -13.76 -25.29 -0.16
CA LYS A 234 -13.13 -26.55 -0.56
C LYS A 234 -11.61 -26.44 -0.64
N MET A 235 -11.09 -25.36 -1.25
CA MET A 235 -9.65 -25.12 -1.34
C MET A 235 -9.00 -24.92 0.04
N VAL A 236 -9.67 -24.23 0.96
CA VAL A 236 -9.17 -24.09 2.34
C VAL A 236 -9.14 -25.44 3.05
N ALA A 237 -10.16 -26.28 2.90
CA ALA A 237 -10.16 -27.63 3.47
C ALA A 237 -9.01 -28.51 2.95
N LEU A 238 -8.56 -28.29 1.72
CA LEU A 238 -7.45 -29.02 1.09
C LEU A 238 -6.05 -28.59 1.58
N LEU A 239 -5.95 -27.52 2.38
CA LEU A 239 -4.67 -27.07 2.96
C LEU A 239 -4.10 -28.04 4.02
N ASN A 240 -4.87 -29.05 4.44
CA ASN A 240 -4.42 -30.11 5.33
C ASN A 240 -3.64 -31.24 4.62
N LYS A 241 -3.57 -31.22 3.29
CA LYS A 241 -2.79 -32.18 2.51
C LYS A 241 -1.29 -31.93 2.69
N THR A 242 -0.45 -32.92 2.37
CA THR A 242 1.00 -32.87 2.64
C THR A 242 1.86 -32.64 1.39
N ASN A 243 1.30 -32.81 0.19
CA ASN A 243 2.05 -32.64 -1.04
C ASN A 243 2.33 -31.15 -1.31
N VAL A 244 3.59 -30.75 -1.20
CA VAL A 244 3.99 -29.34 -1.29
C VAL A 244 3.72 -28.70 -2.65
N LYS A 245 3.77 -29.47 -3.76
CA LYS A 245 3.45 -28.96 -5.10
C LYS A 245 1.96 -28.76 -5.27
N PHE A 246 1.15 -29.67 -4.73
CA PHE A 246 -0.30 -29.54 -4.69
C PHE A 246 -0.72 -28.32 -3.87
N LEU A 247 -0.20 -28.20 -2.63
CA LEU A 247 -0.48 -27.06 -1.76
C LEU A 247 -0.11 -25.73 -2.43
N ALA A 248 1.02 -25.66 -3.13
CA ALA A 248 1.46 -24.42 -3.80
C ALA A 248 0.47 -23.97 -4.89
N ILE A 249 -0.17 -24.92 -5.58
CA ILE A 249 -1.19 -24.60 -6.59
C ILE A 249 -2.50 -24.19 -5.90
N THR A 250 -2.88 -24.89 -4.82
CA THR A 250 -4.07 -24.57 -4.03
C THR A 250 -3.97 -23.16 -3.42
N THR A 251 -2.84 -22.79 -2.83
CA THR A 251 -2.63 -21.46 -2.25
C THR A 251 -2.59 -20.38 -3.32
N ASP A 252 -2.01 -20.63 -4.50
CA ASP A 252 -2.06 -19.67 -5.61
C ASP A 252 -3.49 -19.44 -6.11
N CYS A 253 -4.32 -20.50 -6.19
CA CYS A 253 -5.75 -20.35 -6.50
C CYS A 253 -6.47 -19.47 -5.47
N LEU A 254 -6.22 -19.69 -4.17
CA LEU A 254 -6.77 -18.85 -3.10
C LEU A 254 -6.32 -17.40 -3.23
N GLN A 255 -5.05 -17.18 -3.59
CA GLN A 255 -4.50 -15.84 -3.81
C GLN A 255 -5.23 -15.12 -4.95
N ILE A 256 -5.39 -15.78 -6.11
CA ILE A 256 -6.06 -15.21 -7.29
C ILE A 256 -7.52 -14.86 -6.98
N LEU A 257 -8.20 -15.70 -6.20
CA LEU A 257 -9.61 -15.48 -5.83
C LEU A 257 -9.78 -14.40 -4.76
N ALA A 258 -8.85 -14.28 -3.82
CA ALA A 258 -8.93 -13.30 -2.73
C ALA A 258 -8.49 -11.89 -3.14
N TYR A 259 -7.62 -11.78 -4.14
CA TYR A 259 -7.07 -10.49 -4.57
C TYR A 259 -8.18 -9.55 -5.06
N GLY A 260 -8.25 -8.35 -4.44
CA GLY A 260 -9.25 -7.33 -4.77
C GLY A 260 -10.70 -7.71 -4.45
N ASN A 261 -10.97 -8.80 -3.72
CA ASN A 261 -12.34 -9.25 -3.46
C ASN A 261 -12.61 -9.50 -1.97
N GLN A 262 -13.38 -8.62 -1.34
CA GLN A 262 -13.64 -8.65 0.10
C GLN A 262 -14.41 -9.90 0.55
N GLU A 263 -15.44 -10.30 -0.21
CA GLU A 263 -16.24 -11.51 0.08
C GLU A 263 -15.37 -12.78 0.14
N SER A 264 -14.46 -12.94 -0.82
CA SER A 264 -13.54 -14.09 -0.86
C SER A 264 -12.64 -14.13 0.38
N LYS A 265 -12.15 -12.98 0.85
CA LYS A 265 -11.34 -12.91 2.08
C LYS A 265 -12.15 -13.34 3.31
N LEU A 266 -13.41 -12.93 3.40
CA LEU A 266 -14.32 -13.32 4.48
C LEU A 266 -14.67 -14.81 4.44
N ILE A 267 -14.88 -15.39 3.26
CA ILE A 267 -15.12 -16.84 3.10
C ILE A 267 -13.87 -17.63 3.54
N ILE A 268 -12.68 -17.20 3.13
CA ILE A 268 -11.41 -17.84 3.56
C ILE A 268 -11.27 -17.78 5.09
N LEU A 269 -11.56 -16.63 5.69
CA LEU A 269 -11.58 -16.44 7.14
C LEU A 269 -12.54 -17.41 7.82
N ALA A 270 -13.82 -17.43 7.40
CA ALA A 270 -14.86 -18.29 7.96
C ALA A 270 -14.55 -19.79 7.80
N SER A 271 -13.71 -20.16 6.84
CA SER A 271 -13.28 -21.54 6.59
C SER A 271 -12.04 -21.96 7.40
N GLY A 272 -11.51 -21.10 8.28
CA GLY A 272 -10.29 -21.39 9.05
C GLY A 272 -8.98 -21.19 8.25
N GLY A 273 -9.04 -20.43 7.16
CA GLY A 273 -7.90 -20.17 6.27
C GLY A 273 -6.67 -19.61 6.98
N PRO A 274 -6.77 -18.57 7.84
CA PRO A 274 -5.62 -18.01 8.55
C PRO A 274 -4.81 -19.07 9.31
N GLN A 275 -5.46 -19.93 10.10
CA GLN A 275 -4.78 -20.97 10.86
C GLN A 275 -4.06 -21.97 9.95
N ALA A 276 -4.72 -22.44 8.88
CA ALA A 276 -4.14 -23.39 7.95
C ALA A 276 -2.93 -22.81 7.20
N LEU A 277 -3.02 -21.57 6.74
CA LEU A 277 -1.93 -20.88 6.04
C LEU A 277 -0.74 -20.61 6.98
N VAL A 278 -0.99 -20.19 8.21
CA VAL A 278 0.07 -20.01 9.22
C VAL A 278 0.75 -21.34 9.57
N ASN A 279 -0.01 -22.45 9.66
CA ASN A 279 0.58 -23.77 9.85
C ASN A 279 1.51 -24.16 8.69
N ILE A 280 1.13 -23.87 7.43
CA ILE A 280 2.00 -24.12 6.27
C ILE A 280 3.32 -23.36 6.42
N MET A 281 3.27 -22.08 6.81
CA MET A 281 4.47 -21.26 7.03
C MET A 281 5.36 -21.82 8.16
N ARG A 282 4.81 -22.53 9.15
CA ARG A 282 5.62 -23.14 10.24
C ARG A 282 6.20 -24.51 9.90
N THR A 283 5.54 -25.25 9.01
CA THR A 283 5.82 -26.68 8.83
C THR A 283 6.73 -26.98 7.64
N TYR A 284 6.62 -26.21 6.55
CA TYR A 284 7.28 -26.55 5.29
C TYR A 284 8.46 -25.63 4.97
N THR A 285 9.37 -26.14 4.15
CA THR A 285 10.56 -25.41 3.65
C THR A 285 10.57 -25.25 2.14
N TYR A 286 9.56 -25.77 1.44
CA TYR A 286 9.48 -25.68 -0.02
C TYR A 286 9.19 -24.23 -0.44
N GLU A 287 10.20 -23.54 -0.97
CA GLU A 287 10.17 -22.10 -1.26
C GLU A 287 8.92 -21.66 -2.04
N LYS A 288 8.54 -22.38 -3.11
CA LYS A 288 7.38 -22.00 -3.93
C LYS A 288 6.07 -22.05 -3.12
N LEU A 289 5.94 -23.01 -2.20
CA LEU A 289 4.78 -23.10 -1.30
C LEU A 289 4.80 -21.95 -0.29
N LEU A 290 5.94 -21.68 0.34
CA LEU A 290 6.06 -20.56 1.28
C LEU A 290 5.75 -19.22 0.60
N TRP A 291 6.28 -19.01 -0.60
CA TRP A 291 6.05 -17.80 -1.38
C TRP A 291 4.56 -17.64 -1.75
N THR A 292 3.93 -18.66 -2.31
CA THR A 292 2.48 -18.59 -2.65
C THR A 292 1.60 -18.43 -1.40
N THR A 293 1.92 -19.10 -0.29
CA THR A 293 1.21 -18.98 0.99
C THR A 293 1.35 -17.57 1.57
N SER A 294 2.56 -17.00 1.57
CA SER A 294 2.80 -15.63 2.04
C SER A 294 2.04 -14.60 1.20
N ARG A 295 1.86 -14.83 -0.11
CA ARG A 295 1.02 -13.98 -0.97
C ARG A 295 -0.45 -14.02 -0.58
N VAL A 296 -0.99 -15.18 -0.19
CA VAL A 296 -2.36 -15.26 0.35
C VAL A 296 -2.45 -14.47 1.65
N LEU A 297 -1.52 -14.70 2.59
CA LEU A 297 -1.50 -13.98 3.87
C LEU A 297 -1.39 -12.46 3.68
N LYS A 298 -0.61 -11.99 2.70
CA LYS A 298 -0.53 -10.56 2.33
C LYS A 298 -1.87 -9.99 1.88
N VAL A 299 -2.62 -10.72 1.05
CA VAL A 299 -3.94 -10.29 0.57
C VAL A 299 -4.96 -10.28 1.70
N LEU A 300 -4.83 -11.20 2.66
CA LEU A 300 -5.70 -11.27 3.83
C LEU A 300 -5.32 -10.22 4.89
N SER A 301 -4.04 -9.84 5.03
CA SER A 301 -3.58 -8.93 6.09
C SER A 301 -4.10 -7.49 5.96
N VAL A 302 -4.54 -7.10 4.77
CA VAL A 302 -5.22 -5.80 4.54
C VAL A 302 -6.72 -5.84 4.88
N CYS A 303 -7.29 -7.01 5.19
CA CYS A 303 -8.68 -7.13 5.64
C CYS A 303 -8.75 -6.97 7.16
N SER A 304 -9.53 -5.98 7.64
CA SER A 304 -9.70 -5.69 9.07
C SER A 304 -10.21 -6.91 9.86
N SER A 305 -11.07 -7.74 9.28
CA SER A 305 -11.58 -8.97 9.92
C SER A 305 -10.56 -10.12 9.93
N SER A 306 -9.72 -10.24 8.89
CA SER A 306 -8.76 -11.35 8.78
C SER A 306 -7.46 -11.07 9.54
N LYS A 307 -7.07 -9.80 9.69
CA LYS A 307 -5.87 -9.36 10.42
C LYS A 307 -5.77 -9.98 11.84
N PRO A 308 -6.76 -9.81 12.75
CA PRO A 308 -6.68 -10.38 14.09
C PRO A 308 -6.59 -11.92 14.06
N ALA A 309 -7.32 -12.60 13.18
CA ALA A 309 -7.28 -14.06 13.07
C ALA A 309 -5.90 -14.59 12.63
N ILE A 310 -5.19 -13.88 11.74
CA ILE A 310 -3.81 -14.23 11.37
C ILE A 310 -2.86 -14.02 12.55
N VAL A 311 -3.03 -12.92 13.29
CA VAL A 311 -2.23 -12.61 14.48
C VAL A 311 -2.45 -13.65 15.59
N GLU A 312 -3.70 -14.02 15.89
CA GLU A 312 -4.07 -15.03 16.88
C GLU A 312 -3.57 -16.43 16.52
N ALA A 313 -3.54 -16.78 15.24
CA ALA A 313 -2.90 -18.02 14.78
C ALA A 313 -1.37 -18.03 14.98
N GLY A 314 -0.78 -16.89 15.39
CA GLY A 314 0.64 -16.63 15.55
C GLY A 314 1.36 -16.45 14.20
N GLY A 315 0.70 -15.76 13.27
CA GLY A 315 1.23 -15.44 11.95
C GLY A 315 2.49 -14.56 12.01
N MET A 316 2.62 -13.71 13.04
CA MET A 316 3.80 -12.85 13.21
C MET A 316 5.08 -13.69 13.36
N GLN A 317 5.07 -14.63 14.30
CA GLN A 317 6.19 -15.53 14.58
C GLN A 317 6.46 -16.43 13.37
N ALA A 318 5.40 -16.96 12.74
CA ALA A 318 5.53 -17.85 11.58
C ALA A 318 6.16 -17.18 10.36
N LEU A 319 5.77 -15.93 10.05
CA LEU A 319 6.36 -15.14 8.98
C LEU A 319 7.80 -14.74 9.32
N GLY A 320 8.08 -14.46 10.59
CA GLY A 320 9.41 -14.13 11.11
C GLY A 320 10.48 -15.20 10.84
N LEU A 321 10.09 -16.47 10.80
CA LEU A 321 11.00 -17.60 10.53
C LEU A 321 11.67 -17.51 9.14
N HIS A 322 11.05 -16.79 8.19
CA HIS A 322 11.48 -16.76 6.78
C HIS A 322 12.16 -15.46 6.38
N LEU A 323 12.48 -14.59 7.34
CA LEU A 323 13.09 -13.29 7.07
C LEU A 323 14.58 -13.37 6.69
N THR A 324 15.20 -14.53 6.89
CA THR A 324 16.59 -14.82 6.51
C THR A 324 16.68 -15.87 5.39
N ASP A 325 15.56 -16.19 4.74
CA ASP A 325 15.53 -17.13 3.62
C ASP A 325 16.30 -16.56 2.39
N PRO A 326 17.01 -17.39 1.61
CA PRO A 326 17.69 -16.93 0.40
C PRO A 326 16.76 -16.28 -0.64
N SER A 327 15.48 -16.66 -0.65
CA SER A 327 14.48 -16.16 -1.59
C SER A 327 14.03 -14.74 -1.23
N GLN A 328 14.58 -13.75 -1.91
CA GLN A 328 14.23 -12.34 -1.71
C GLN A 328 12.73 -12.06 -1.91
N ARG A 329 12.08 -12.74 -2.87
CA ARG A 329 10.64 -12.61 -3.09
C ARG A 329 9.81 -13.14 -1.92
N LEU A 330 10.29 -14.16 -1.20
CA LEU A 330 9.63 -14.67 -0.01
C LEU A 330 9.81 -13.69 1.15
N VAL A 331 11.06 -13.29 1.43
CA VAL A 331 11.40 -12.31 2.47
C VAL A 331 10.56 -11.05 2.32
N GLN A 332 10.51 -10.48 1.11
CA GLN A 332 9.74 -9.26 0.84
C GLN A 332 8.23 -9.42 1.06
N ASN A 333 7.64 -10.56 0.68
CA ASN A 333 6.22 -10.82 0.95
C ASN A 333 5.94 -11.04 2.44
N CYS A 334 6.85 -11.68 3.17
CA CYS A 334 6.77 -11.80 4.62
C CYS A 334 6.82 -10.42 5.29
N LEU A 335 7.75 -9.55 4.88
CA LEU A 335 7.86 -8.19 5.40
C LEU A 335 6.62 -7.33 5.13
N TRP A 336 6.09 -7.34 3.90
CA TRP A 336 4.84 -6.63 3.60
C TRP A 336 3.68 -7.15 4.44
N THR A 337 3.59 -8.46 4.65
CA THR A 337 2.54 -9.05 5.46
C THR A 337 2.71 -8.66 6.92
N LEU A 338 3.92 -8.79 7.49
CA LEU A 338 4.23 -8.39 8.87
C LEU A 338 3.91 -6.93 9.12
N ARG A 339 4.24 -6.02 8.18
CA ARG A 339 3.93 -4.59 8.30
C ARG A 339 2.43 -4.32 8.37
N ASN A 340 1.62 -5.07 7.61
CA ASN A 340 0.17 -4.94 7.64
C ASN A 340 -0.47 -5.52 8.91
N LEU A 341 0.21 -6.46 9.59
CA LEU A 341 -0.30 -7.12 10.79
C LEU A 341 0.19 -6.46 12.09
N SER A 342 1.31 -5.74 12.04
CA SER A 342 2.04 -5.29 13.23
C SER A 342 1.28 -4.29 14.11
N ASP A 343 0.37 -3.51 13.53
CA ASP A 343 -0.53 -2.58 14.26
C ASP A 343 -1.54 -3.33 15.14
N ALA A 344 -1.93 -4.55 14.76
CA ALA A 344 -2.81 -5.40 15.56
C ALA A 344 -2.05 -6.37 16.47
N ALA A 345 -0.74 -6.53 16.28
CA ALA A 345 0.10 -7.49 17.01
C ALA A 345 0.81 -6.89 18.23
N THR A 346 0.41 -5.70 18.70
CA THR A 346 1.06 -5.00 19.82
C THR A 346 0.99 -5.74 21.15
N LYS A 347 0.13 -6.76 21.28
CA LYS A 347 -0.02 -7.59 22.50
C LYS A 347 0.48 -9.03 22.34
N GLN A 348 1.17 -9.34 21.24
CA GLN A 348 1.69 -10.69 21.00
C GLN A 348 2.93 -10.98 21.86
N GLU A 349 3.02 -12.22 22.35
CA GLU A 349 4.17 -12.76 23.08
C GLU A 349 5.06 -13.59 22.15
N GLY A 350 6.28 -13.96 22.58
CA GLY A 350 7.18 -14.80 21.77
C GLY A 350 7.75 -14.07 20.54
N MET A 351 7.93 -12.75 20.63
CA MET A 351 8.35 -11.87 19.54
C MET A 351 9.87 -11.67 19.49
N GLU A 352 10.63 -12.24 20.42
CA GLU A 352 12.07 -11.99 20.62
C GLU A 352 12.88 -12.30 19.35
N GLY A 353 12.65 -13.47 18.74
CA GLY A 353 13.31 -13.88 17.51
C GLY A 353 13.00 -12.93 16.34
N LEU A 354 11.73 -12.57 16.16
CA LEU A 354 11.30 -11.64 15.11
C LEU A 354 11.90 -10.25 15.31
N LEU A 355 11.84 -9.69 16.52
CA LEU A 355 12.41 -8.38 16.84
C LEU A 355 13.92 -8.34 16.61
N GLY A 356 14.64 -9.40 17.04
CA GLY A 356 16.07 -9.55 16.78
C GLY A 356 16.41 -9.52 15.29
N THR A 357 15.68 -10.31 14.48
CA THR A 357 15.88 -10.33 13.02
C THR A 357 15.54 -8.99 12.36
N LEU A 358 14.46 -8.32 12.79
CA LEU A 358 14.09 -7.01 12.25
C LEU A 358 15.17 -5.95 12.49
N VAL A 359 15.81 -5.96 13.67
CA VAL A 359 16.94 -5.07 13.98
C VAL A 359 18.14 -5.36 13.07
N GLN A 360 18.42 -6.63 12.76
CA GLN A 360 19.47 -6.99 11.80
C GLN A 360 19.14 -6.50 10.38
N LEU A 361 17.88 -6.62 9.94
CA LEU A 361 17.44 -6.20 8.61
C LEU A 361 17.56 -4.69 8.36
N LEU A 362 17.63 -3.85 9.41
CA LEU A 362 17.91 -2.42 9.28
C LEU A 362 19.29 -2.13 8.66
N ALA A 363 20.22 -3.09 8.72
CA ALA A 363 21.53 -2.99 8.08
C ALA A 363 21.52 -3.38 6.58
N SER A 364 20.38 -3.81 6.03
CA SER A 364 20.28 -4.17 4.60
C SER A 364 20.58 -2.97 3.68
N ASP A 365 21.03 -3.29 2.47
CA ASP A 365 21.15 -2.33 1.36
C ASP A 365 19.85 -2.19 0.55
N ASP A 366 18.90 -3.12 0.73
CA ASP A 366 17.58 -3.04 0.10
C ASP A 366 16.68 -2.07 0.86
N ILE A 367 16.32 -0.98 0.19
CA ILE A 367 15.44 0.09 0.69
C ILE A 367 14.08 -0.45 1.14
N ASN A 368 13.50 -1.40 0.41
CA ASN A 368 12.18 -1.96 0.74
C ASN A 368 12.25 -2.78 2.04
N VAL A 369 13.34 -3.51 2.23
CA VAL A 369 13.59 -4.30 3.45
C VAL A 369 13.74 -3.37 4.65
N VAL A 370 14.58 -2.34 4.55
CA VAL A 370 14.81 -1.37 5.64
C VAL A 370 13.52 -0.62 5.99
N THR A 371 12.78 -0.16 4.97
CA THR A 371 11.48 0.53 5.15
C THR A 371 10.48 -0.33 5.89
N CYS A 372 10.34 -1.61 5.49
CA CYS A 372 9.44 -2.53 6.17
C CYS A 372 9.91 -2.84 7.59
N ALA A 373 11.20 -3.10 7.79
CA ALA A 373 11.75 -3.41 9.12
C ALA A 373 11.53 -2.26 10.11
N ALA A 374 11.82 -1.02 9.69
CA ALA A 374 11.57 0.17 10.51
C ALA A 374 10.07 0.34 10.83
N GLY A 375 9.19 0.18 9.84
CA GLY A 375 7.74 0.27 10.04
C GLY A 375 7.18 -0.81 10.99
N ILE A 376 7.66 -2.05 10.86
CA ILE A 376 7.25 -3.15 11.76
C ILE A 376 7.73 -2.87 13.19
N LEU A 377 9.00 -2.45 13.37
CA LEU A 377 9.54 -2.09 14.69
C LEU A 377 8.78 -0.92 15.32
N SER A 378 8.43 0.10 14.54
CA SER A 378 7.61 1.23 15.00
C SER A 378 6.29 0.76 15.61
N ASN A 379 5.54 -0.06 14.87
CA ASN A 379 4.25 -0.60 15.34
C ASN A 379 4.41 -1.50 16.58
N LEU A 380 5.35 -2.45 16.54
CA LEU A 380 5.51 -3.43 17.63
C LEU A 380 6.05 -2.83 18.93
N THR A 381 6.76 -1.70 18.86
CA THR A 381 7.25 -0.98 20.04
C THR A 381 6.23 0.00 20.62
N CYS A 382 5.16 0.31 19.88
CA CYS A 382 4.11 1.21 20.33
C CYS A 382 3.37 0.60 21.55
N ASN A 383 3.42 1.29 22.68
CA ASN A 383 2.74 0.90 23.93
C ASN A 383 2.98 -0.56 24.40
N ASN A 384 4.15 -1.13 24.09
CA ASN A 384 4.55 -2.46 24.58
C ASN A 384 5.96 -2.40 25.21
N TYR A 385 6.01 -2.38 26.55
CA TYR A 385 7.29 -2.27 27.27
C TYR A 385 8.20 -3.49 27.07
N LYS A 386 7.66 -4.70 26.88
CA LYS A 386 8.45 -5.92 26.63
C LYS A 386 9.19 -5.83 25.30
N ASN A 387 8.48 -5.46 24.24
CA ASN A 387 9.06 -5.28 22.91
C ASN A 387 10.08 -4.15 22.91
N LYS A 388 9.80 -3.04 23.60
CA LYS A 388 10.76 -1.94 23.75
C LYS A 388 12.08 -2.40 24.39
N MET A 389 12.01 -3.09 25.53
CA MET A 389 13.20 -3.62 26.20
C MET A 389 13.96 -4.62 25.33
N MET A 390 13.25 -5.54 24.66
CA MET A 390 13.88 -6.51 23.76
C MET A 390 14.64 -5.80 22.63
N VAL A 391 14.02 -4.84 21.93
CA VAL A 391 14.68 -4.08 20.84
C VAL A 391 15.90 -3.31 21.37
N CYS A 392 15.83 -2.72 22.56
CA CYS A 392 16.99 -2.07 23.19
C CYS A 392 18.15 -3.05 23.45
N GLN A 393 17.85 -4.25 23.98
CA GLN A 393 18.85 -5.25 24.34
C GLN A 393 19.61 -5.84 23.13
N VAL A 394 19.01 -5.85 21.93
CA VAL A 394 19.67 -6.30 20.69
C VAL A 394 20.31 -5.16 19.89
N GLY A 395 20.55 -4.00 20.52
CA GLY A 395 21.21 -2.87 19.85
C GLY A 395 20.30 -2.08 18.89
N GLY A 396 18.98 -2.16 19.07
CA GLY A 396 18.01 -1.50 18.19
C GLY A 396 18.16 0.02 18.12
N ILE A 397 18.61 0.68 19.20
CA ILE A 397 18.85 2.14 19.19
C ILE A 397 19.95 2.51 18.19
N GLU A 398 21.09 1.82 18.24
CA GLU A 398 22.19 2.05 17.30
C GLU A 398 21.76 1.78 15.86
N ALA A 399 21.07 0.67 15.63
CA ALA A 399 20.60 0.29 14.29
C ALA A 399 19.62 1.33 13.72
N LEU A 400 18.68 1.83 14.51
CA LEU A 400 17.73 2.87 14.09
C LEU A 400 18.42 4.22 13.86
N VAL A 401 19.37 4.63 14.71
CA VAL A 401 20.16 5.86 14.47
C VAL A 401 20.94 5.77 13.17
N ARG A 402 21.63 4.65 12.91
CA ARG A 402 22.33 4.40 11.64
C ARG A 402 21.36 4.39 10.45
N THR A 403 20.16 3.85 10.62
CA THR A 403 19.11 3.84 9.60
C THR A 403 18.70 5.26 9.23
N VAL A 404 18.44 6.12 10.21
CA VAL A 404 18.11 7.54 9.99
C VAL A 404 19.25 8.26 9.27
N LEU A 405 20.50 8.03 9.69
CA LEU A 405 21.69 8.62 9.04
C LEU A 405 21.83 8.20 7.57
N ARG A 406 21.61 6.91 7.26
CA ARG A 406 21.69 6.37 5.88
C ARG A 406 20.51 6.80 5.01
N ALA A 407 19.32 6.97 5.60
CA ALA A 407 18.12 7.34 4.88
C ALA A 407 18.19 8.74 4.28
N GLY A 408 18.81 9.69 4.99
CA GLY A 408 18.87 11.09 4.57
C GLY A 408 17.49 11.71 4.58
N ASP A 409 17.05 12.26 3.45
CA ASP A 409 15.76 12.94 3.33
C ASP A 409 14.62 12.01 2.85
N ARG A 410 14.84 10.67 2.88
CA ARG A 410 13.84 9.66 2.52
C ARG A 410 12.88 9.40 3.67
N GLU A 411 11.77 10.14 3.70
CA GLU A 411 10.80 10.11 4.80
C GLU A 411 10.11 8.76 4.99
N ASP A 412 9.93 7.98 3.92
CA ASP A 412 9.41 6.61 3.99
C ASP A 412 10.23 5.70 4.93
N ILE A 413 11.51 6.04 5.18
CA ILE A 413 12.38 5.35 6.14
C ILE A 413 12.52 6.15 7.44
N THR A 414 12.78 7.46 7.36
CA THR A 414 13.09 8.23 8.57
C THR A 414 11.88 8.37 9.48
N GLU A 415 10.65 8.53 8.95
CA GLU A 415 9.44 8.62 9.78
C GLU A 415 9.23 7.38 10.66
N PRO A 416 9.14 6.15 10.11
CA PRO A 416 8.97 4.98 10.96
C PRO A 416 10.18 4.72 11.88
N ALA A 417 11.41 5.03 11.45
CA ALA A 417 12.59 4.88 12.31
C ALA A 417 12.59 5.86 13.50
N VAL A 418 12.18 7.11 13.28
CA VAL A 418 12.04 8.13 14.33
C VAL A 418 10.88 7.76 15.27
N CYS A 419 9.75 7.28 14.75
CA CYS A 419 8.65 6.77 15.58
C CYS A 419 9.11 5.61 16.49
N ALA A 420 9.86 4.64 15.96
CA ALA A 420 10.44 3.57 16.77
C ALA A 420 11.37 4.12 17.87
N LEU A 421 12.29 5.04 17.53
CA LEU A 421 13.15 5.70 18.53
C LEU A 421 12.34 6.45 19.60
N ARG A 422 11.26 7.14 19.21
CA ARG A 422 10.35 7.82 20.15
C ARG A 422 9.72 6.83 21.12
N HIS A 423 9.24 5.68 20.64
CA HIS A 423 8.67 4.65 21.49
C HIS A 423 9.70 4.05 22.45
N LEU A 424 10.92 3.79 21.96
CA LEU A 424 12.04 3.19 22.71
C LEU A 424 12.71 4.13 23.72
N THR A 425 12.35 5.42 23.74
CA THR A 425 12.91 6.41 24.66
C THR A 425 11.95 6.79 25.78
N SER A 426 10.85 6.05 25.97
CA SER A 426 9.83 6.37 26.99
C SER A 426 9.04 5.16 27.48
N ARG A 427 8.60 5.22 28.76
CA ARG A 427 7.63 4.28 29.36
C ARG A 427 8.08 2.80 29.37
N HIS A 428 9.35 2.53 29.71
CA HIS A 428 9.88 1.21 30.08
C HIS A 428 11.18 1.35 30.89
N GLN A 429 11.67 0.25 31.48
CA GLN A 429 12.82 0.25 32.40
C GLN A 429 14.11 0.78 31.73
N ASP A 430 14.38 0.36 30.51
CA ASP A 430 15.58 0.77 29.76
C ASP A 430 15.47 2.13 29.04
N ALA A 431 14.44 2.94 29.32
CA ALA A 431 14.19 4.18 28.57
C ALA A 431 15.32 5.21 28.73
N GLU A 432 15.87 5.36 29.94
CA GLU A 432 17.00 6.27 30.19
C GLU A 432 18.28 5.80 29.47
N MET A 433 18.53 4.48 29.44
CA MET A 433 19.62 3.91 28.65
C MET A 433 19.45 4.24 27.16
N ALA A 434 18.24 4.07 26.62
CA ALA A 434 17.95 4.38 25.23
C ALA A 434 18.12 5.87 24.90
N GLN A 435 17.67 6.77 25.79
CA GLN A 435 17.87 8.23 25.64
C GLN A 435 19.35 8.60 25.58
N ASN A 436 20.19 7.97 26.41
CA ASN A 436 21.64 8.14 26.37
C ASN A 436 22.25 7.53 25.10
N ALA A 437 21.81 6.34 24.70
CA ALA A 437 22.33 5.64 23.53
C ALA A 437 22.11 6.45 22.24
N VAL A 438 20.97 7.12 22.06
CA VAL A 438 20.76 8.01 20.89
C VAL A 438 21.85 9.09 20.81
N ARG A 439 22.26 9.66 21.95
CA ARG A 439 23.37 10.62 22.00
C ARG A 439 24.73 9.96 21.75
N LEU A 440 25.00 8.84 22.40
CA LEU A 440 26.29 8.12 22.30
C LEU A 440 26.55 7.57 20.89
N HIS A 441 25.51 7.28 20.11
CA HIS A 441 25.60 6.90 18.70
C HIS A 441 25.47 8.09 17.74
N TYR A 442 25.74 9.31 18.19
CA TYR A 442 25.75 10.54 17.37
C TYR A 442 24.40 10.85 16.67
N GLY A 443 23.28 10.44 17.29
CA GLY A 443 21.94 10.65 16.73
C GLY A 443 21.39 12.06 16.90
N LEU A 444 21.81 12.83 17.90
CA LEU A 444 21.23 14.15 18.18
C LEU A 444 21.34 15.15 17.00
N PRO A 445 22.50 15.30 16.32
CA PRO A 445 22.60 16.21 15.18
C PRO A 445 21.62 15.88 14.05
N VAL A 446 21.46 14.59 13.70
CA VAL A 446 20.53 14.19 12.64
C VAL A 446 19.08 14.35 13.09
N VAL A 447 18.75 14.00 14.34
CA VAL A 447 17.40 14.20 14.89
C VAL A 447 17.00 15.67 14.84
N VAL A 448 17.89 16.60 15.20
CA VAL A 448 17.58 18.04 15.10
C VAL A 448 17.52 18.51 13.63
N LYS A 449 18.39 17.99 12.75
CA LYS A 449 18.35 18.27 11.30
C LYS A 449 16.96 17.96 10.72
N LEU A 450 16.31 16.87 11.13
CA LEU A 450 14.99 16.47 10.64
C LEU A 450 13.86 17.46 10.98
N LEU A 451 14.08 18.43 11.87
CA LEU A 451 13.11 19.50 12.10
C LEU A 451 13.10 20.55 10.97
N HIS A 452 14.11 20.59 10.11
CA HIS A 452 14.29 21.60 9.07
C HIS A 452 13.76 21.12 7.70
N PRO A 453 13.46 22.03 6.76
CA PRO A 453 13.15 21.64 5.38
C PRO A 453 14.26 20.75 4.78
N PRO A 454 13.92 19.76 3.93
CA PRO A 454 12.62 19.55 3.29
C PRO A 454 11.60 18.70 4.08
N SER A 455 11.84 18.42 5.37
CA SER A 455 10.97 17.53 6.17
C SER A 455 9.50 17.95 6.19
N HIS A 456 8.60 16.98 6.03
CA HIS A 456 7.14 17.16 6.09
C HIS A 456 6.57 17.01 7.51
N TRP A 457 5.32 17.40 7.70
CA TRP A 457 4.72 17.47 9.04
C TRP A 457 4.64 16.14 9.80
N PRO A 458 4.36 14.97 9.18
CA PRO A 458 4.37 13.68 9.88
C PRO A 458 5.71 13.38 10.54
N LEU A 459 6.81 13.55 9.80
CA LEU A 459 8.16 13.38 10.30
C LEU A 459 8.53 14.43 11.35
N ILE A 460 8.17 15.70 11.15
CA ILE A 460 8.41 16.76 12.14
C ILE A 460 7.72 16.43 13.45
N LYS A 461 6.44 16.02 13.42
CA LYS A 461 5.67 15.63 14.61
C LYS A 461 6.36 14.49 15.36
N ALA A 462 6.75 13.43 14.65
CA ALA A 462 7.48 12.30 15.25
C ALA A 462 8.81 12.75 15.88
N THR A 463 9.56 13.59 15.17
CA THR A 463 10.85 14.13 15.60
C THR A 463 10.74 15.00 16.86
N VAL A 464 9.72 15.88 16.92
CA VAL A 464 9.44 16.71 18.10
C VAL A 464 9.13 15.84 19.32
N GLY A 465 8.33 14.79 19.14
CA GLY A 465 8.05 13.81 20.20
C GLY A 465 9.31 13.07 20.67
N LEU A 466 10.19 12.69 19.75
CA LEU A 466 11.49 12.09 20.08
C LEU A 466 12.36 13.07 20.88
N ILE A 467 12.49 14.33 20.45
CA ILE A 467 13.28 15.35 21.17
C ILE A 467 12.75 15.55 22.59
N ARG A 468 11.42 15.59 22.76
CA ARG A 468 10.79 15.66 24.09
C ARG A 468 11.24 14.51 25.00
N ASN A 469 11.27 13.28 24.48
CA ASN A 469 11.73 12.11 25.24
C ASN A 469 13.23 12.15 25.52
N LEU A 470 14.03 12.55 24.54
CA LEU A 470 15.49 12.70 24.71
C LEU A 470 15.85 13.77 25.75
N ALA A 471 15.06 14.83 25.86
CA ALA A 471 15.22 15.88 26.86
C ALA A 471 14.87 15.42 28.29
N LEU A 472 14.26 14.24 28.48
CA LEU A 472 14.07 13.68 29.83
C LEU A 472 15.42 13.34 30.48
N CYS A 473 16.45 13.04 29.68
CA CYS A 473 17.81 12.81 30.17
C CYS A 473 18.59 14.13 30.26
N PRO A 474 19.05 14.55 31.46
CA PRO A 474 19.79 15.80 31.62
C PRO A 474 21.08 15.89 30.80
N ALA A 475 21.75 14.75 30.57
CA ALA A 475 22.95 14.69 29.74
C ALA A 475 22.72 15.09 28.27
N ASN A 476 21.46 15.14 27.82
CA ASN A 476 21.09 15.55 26.47
C ASN A 476 20.76 17.05 26.38
N HIS A 477 20.61 17.78 27.49
CA HIS A 477 20.18 19.19 27.48
C HIS A 477 21.17 20.09 26.75
N ALA A 478 22.45 20.06 27.12
CA ALA A 478 23.48 20.87 26.47
C ALA A 478 23.70 20.47 25.00
N PRO A 479 23.86 19.18 24.65
CA PRO A 479 23.97 18.77 23.25
C PRO A 479 22.77 19.17 22.38
N LEU A 480 21.53 19.02 22.85
CA LEU A 480 20.34 19.45 22.08
C LEU A 480 20.31 20.97 21.87
N ARG A 481 20.71 21.74 22.88
CA ARG A 481 20.84 23.20 22.78
C ARG A 481 21.90 23.60 21.76
N GLU A 482 23.08 22.97 21.80
CA GLU A 482 24.21 23.24 20.89
C GLU A 482 23.87 22.92 19.43
N GLN A 483 23.01 21.93 19.18
CA GLN A 483 22.50 21.63 17.84
C GLN A 483 21.41 22.61 17.35
N GLY A 484 21.02 23.60 18.16
CA GLY A 484 20.00 24.59 17.77
C GLY A 484 18.56 24.10 17.86
N ALA A 485 18.27 23.07 18.66
CA ALA A 485 16.92 22.53 18.79
C ALA A 485 15.91 23.57 19.30
N ILE A 486 16.29 24.39 20.28
CA ILE A 486 15.38 25.37 20.91
C ILE A 486 14.89 26.44 19.92
N PRO A 487 15.77 27.19 19.21
CA PRO A 487 15.31 28.14 18.19
C PRO A 487 14.39 27.51 17.14
N ARG A 488 14.70 26.28 16.70
CA ARG A 488 13.88 25.60 15.69
C ARG A 488 12.51 25.19 16.23
N LEU A 489 12.44 24.63 17.43
CA LEU A 489 11.17 24.29 18.09
C LEU A 489 10.29 25.54 18.29
N VAL A 490 10.89 26.66 18.71
CA VAL A 490 10.17 27.94 18.84
C VAL A 490 9.65 28.42 17.49
N GLN A 491 10.45 28.35 16.43
CA GLN A 491 10.01 28.74 15.08
C GLN A 491 8.84 27.89 14.58
N LEU A 492 8.88 26.57 14.79
CA LEU A 492 7.80 25.66 14.44
C LEU A 492 6.53 25.97 15.24
N LEU A 493 6.67 26.20 16.55
CA LEU A 493 5.57 26.57 17.43
C LEU A 493 4.87 27.86 16.97
N VAL A 494 5.64 28.92 16.71
CA VAL A 494 5.10 30.20 16.23
C VAL A 494 4.35 30.03 14.91
N ARG A 495 4.94 29.29 13.96
CA ARG A 495 4.32 29.03 12.66
C ARG A 495 3.01 28.25 12.80
N ALA A 496 3.03 27.15 13.55
CA ALA A 496 1.85 26.31 13.76
C ALA A 496 0.73 27.07 14.47
N HIS A 497 1.05 27.87 15.49
CA HIS A 497 0.06 28.70 16.19
C HIS A 497 -0.51 29.81 15.29
N GLN A 498 0.30 30.47 14.46
CA GLN A 498 -0.23 31.45 13.51
C GLN A 498 -1.18 30.80 12.51
N ASP A 499 -0.87 29.58 12.06
CA ASP A 499 -1.72 28.83 11.15
C ASP A 499 -3.04 28.40 11.81
N THR A 500 -3.05 28.02 13.10
CA THR A 500 -4.31 27.74 13.82
C THR A 500 -5.16 29.01 13.96
N GLN A 501 -4.57 30.14 14.37
CA GLN A 501 -5.28 31.41 14.57
C GLN A 501 -5.89 31.99 13.28
N ARG A 502 -5.13 31.98 12.17
CA ARG A 502 -5.62 32.45 10.86
C ARG A 502 -6.85 31.66 10.40
N ARG A 503 -6.89 30.36 10.70
CA ARG A 503 -7.96 29.46 10.25
C ARG A 503 -9.22 29.61 11.10
N THR A 504 -9.09 29.83 12.41
CA THR A 504 -10.23 30.18 13.27
C THR A 504 -10.90 31.48 12.80
N SER A 505 -10.11 32.46 12.38
CA SER A 505 -10.60 33.77 11.89
C SER A 505 -11.39 33.68 10.59
N MET A 506 -11.21 32.62 9.79
CA MET A 506 -11.89 32.39 8.50
C MET A 506 -13.20 31.60 8.64
N GLY A 507 -13.69 31.36 9.86
CA GLY A 507 -15.00 30.73 10.10
C GLY A 507 -15.08 29.24 9.77
N GLY A 508 -13.94 28.56 9.58
CA GLY A 508 -13.90 27.12 9.33
C GLY A 508 -14.11 26.32 10.62
N THR A 509 -15.24 25.62 10.75
CA THR A 509 -15.58 24.74 11.88
C THR A 509 -15.06 23.29 11.75
N GLN A 510 -14.33 22.96 10.68
CA GLN A 510 -13.77 21.62 10.50
C GLN A 510 -12.36 21.50 11.09
N GLN A 511 -12.10 20.39 11.80
CA GLN A 511 -10.74 19.96 12.15
C GLN A 511 -9.96 19.73 10.85
N GLN A 512 -9.05 20.65 10.53
CA GLN A 512 -8.37 20.64 9.23
C GLN A 512 -6.90 20.23 9.36
N PHE A 513 -6.56 19.16 8.65
CA PHE A 513 -5.23 18.55 8.61
C PHE A 513 -4.36 19.19 7.52
N VAL A 514 -3.06 19.34 7.77
CA VAL A 514 -2.05 19.64 6.75
C VAL A 514 -1.18 18.40 6.63
N GLU A 515 -1.16 17.77 5.45
CA GLU A 515 -0.42 16.52 5.22
C GLU A 515 -0.78 15.41 6.24
N GLY A 516 -2.05 15.37 6.68
CA GLY A 516 -2.52 14.41 7.67
C GLY A 516 -2.18 14.74 9.13
N VAL A 517 -1.59 15.91 9.42
CA VAL A 517 -1.26 16.37 10.78
C VAL A 517 -2.03 17.64 11.14
N ARG A 518 -2.60 17.70 12.35
CA ARG A 518 -3.22 18.93 12.88
C ARG A 518 -2.17 19.87 13.44
N MET A 519 -2.29 21.17 13.17
CA MET A 519 -1.29 22.15 13.62
C MET A 519 -1.29 22.30 15.14
N GLU A 520 -2.43 22.04 15.79
CA GLU A 520 -2.57 21.95 17.24
C GLU A 520 -1.66 20.88 17.85
N GLU A 521 -1.42 19.77 17.15
CA GLU A 521 -0.51 18.71 17.61
C GLU A 521 0.95 19.16 17.54
N ILE A 522 1.29 20.02 16.57
CA ILE A 522 2.62 20.64 16.49
C ILE A 522 2.79 21.67 17.60
N VAL A 523 1.76 22.48 17.89
CA VAL A 523 1.75 23.43 19.01
C VAL A 523 1.95 22.70 20.34
N GLU A 524 1.17 21.65 20.59
CA GLU A 524 1.30 20.80 21.78
C GLU A 524 2.69 20.17 21.86
N GLY A 525 3.14 19.53 20.78
CA GLY A 525 4.42 18.82 20.74
C GLY A 525 5.61 19.74 21.00
N CYS A 526 5.67 20.90 20.31
CA CYS A 526 6.78 21.84 20.47
C CYS A 526 6.80 22.45 21.86
N THR A 527 5.65 22.88 22.38
CA THR A 527 5.52 23.42 23.74
C THR A 527 5.89 22.36 24.79
N GLY A 528 5.45 21.11 24.58
CA GLY A 528 5.79 19.98 25.42
C GLY A 528 7.28 19.64 25.42
N ALA A 529 7.97 19.74 24.29
CA ALA A 529 9.42 19.58 24.20
C ALA A 529 10.16 20.72 24.92
N LEU A 530 9.71 21.97 24.72
CA LEU A 530 10.27 23.15 25.39
C LEU A 530 10.08 23.12 26.90
N HIS A 531 8.93 22.65 27.40
CA HIS A 531 8.69 22.40 28.82
C HIS A 531 9.76 21.48 29.42
N ILE A 532 10.03 20.32 28.79
CA ILE A 532 11.04 19.39 29.33
C ILE A 532 12.46 19.98 29.22
N LEU A 533 12.78 20.66 28.11
CA LEU A 533 14.08 21.32 27.93
C LEU A 533 14.31 22.46 28.92
N ALA A 534 13.26 23.16 29.36
CA ALA A 534 13.31 24.27 30.33
C ALA A 534 13.70 23.82 31.75
N ARG A 535 13.81 22.51 32.02
CA ARG A 535 14.38 22.03 33.29
C ARG A 535 15.85 22.43 33.46
N ASP A 536 16.58 22.64 32.36
CA ASP A 536 17.95 23.17 32.39
C ASP A 536 17.97 24.70 32.41
N VAL A 537 18.78 25.26 33.30
CA VAL A 537 18.88 26.72 33.51
C VAL A 537 19.34 27.46 32.25
N HIS A 538 20.30 26.91 31.50
CA HIS A 538 20.78 27.57 30.28
C HIS A 538 19.73 27.53 29.17
N ASN A 539 18.96 26.44 29.08
CA ASN A 539 17.83 26.35 28.15
C ASN A 539 16.75 27.37 28.47
N ARG A 540 16.42 27.62 29.75
CA ARG A 540 15.43 28.65 30.14
C ARG A 540 15.81 30.03 29.63
N ILE A 541 17.08 30.40 29.78
CA ILE A 541 17.61 31.69 29.32
C ILE A 541 17.41 31.83 27.80
N VAL A 542 17.72 30.78 27.03
CA VAL A 542 17.52 30.78 25.56
C VAL A 542 16.04 30.85 25.19
N ILE A 543 15.18 30.04 25.83
CA ILE A 543 13.74 30.01 25.57
C ILE A 543 13.12 31.39 25.82
N ARG A 544 13.45 32.01 26.96
CA ARG A 544 13.00 33.37 27.31
C ARG A 544 13.57 34.41 26.34
N GLY A 545 14.86 34.31 25.99
CA GLY A 545 15.54 35.24 25.09
C GLY A 545 14.95 35.28 23.67
N LEU A 546 14.21 34.25 23.27
CA LEU A 546 13.47 34.20 22.01
C LEU A 546 12.06 34.82 22.09
N ASN A 547 11.75 35.56 23.16
CA ASN A 547 10.48 36.26 23.37
C ASN A 547 9.24 35.34 23.30
N THR A 548 9.31 34.19 23.97
CA THR A 548 8.26 33.15 23.91
C THR A 548 7.16 33.30 24.97
N ILE A 549 7.40 34.07 26.04
CA ILE A 549 6.45 34.25 27.15
C ILE A 549 5.06 34.72 26.66
N PRO A 550 4.94 35.76 25.80
CA PRO A 550 3.63 36.18 25.26
C PRO A 550 2.86 35.05 24.59
N LEU A 551 3.56 34.22 23.81
CA LEU A 551 2.94 33.10 23.13
C LEU A 551 2.48 32.02 24.14
N PHE A 552 3.30 31.68 25.13
CA PHE A 552 2.89 30.70 26.15
C PHE A 552 1.70 31.17 26.97
N VAL A 553 1.60 32.47 27.28
CA VAL A 553 0.43 33.04 27.97
C VAL A 553 -0.81 32.96 27.08
N GLN A 554 -0.70 33.26 25.78
CA GLN A 554 -1.82 33.07 24.84
C GLN A 554 -2.31 31.62 24.78
N LEU A 555 -1.40 30.64 24.84
CA LEU A 555 -1.76 29.22 24.80
C LEU A 555 -2.56 28.75 26.03
N LEU A 556 -2.56 29.50 27.14
CA LEU A 556 -3.41 29.21 28.30
C LEU A 556 -4.91 29.33 27.97
N TYR A 557 -5.28 30.13 26.98
CA TYR A 557 -6.66 30.28 26.50
C TYR A 557 -7.06 29.22 25.46
N SER A 558 -6.18 28.27 25.15
CA SER A 558 -6.49 27.21 24.18
C SER A 558 -7.69 26.37 24.67
N PRO A 559 -8.62 25.97 23.79
CA PRO A 559 -9.70 25.05 24.15
C PRO A 559 -9.19 23.60 24.36
N ILE A 560 -7.92 23.32 24.05
CA ILE A 560 -7.33 21.99 24.17
C ILE A 560 -6.56 21.89 25.49
N GLU A 561 -7.06 21.08 26.43
CA GLU A 561 -6.46 20.91 27.77
C GLU A 561 -4.98 20.46 27.70
N ASN A 562 -4.61 19.62 26.74
CA ASN A 562 -3.22 19.20 26.58
C ASN A 562 -2.28 20.37 26.27
N ILE A 563 -2.72 21.35 25.46
CA ILE A 563 -1.97 22.58 25.17
C ILE A 563 -1.86 23.44 26.42
N GLN A 564 -2.97 23.64 27.15
CA GLN A 564 -2.96 24.38 28.43
C GLN A 564 -1.96 23.76 29.41
N ARG A 565 -1.94 22.43 29.52
CA ARG A 565 -1.04 21.69 30.42
C ARG A 565 0.43 21.95 30.09
N VAL A 566 0.82 21.86 28.82
CA VAL A 566 2.22 22.08 28.43
C VAL A 566 2.60 23.56 28.47
N ALA A 567 1.67 24.47 28.19
CA ALA A 567 1.87 25.92 28.28
C ALA A 567 2.09 26.37 29.74
N ALA A 568 1.21 25.97 30.66
CA ALA A 568 1.38 26.22 32.08
C ALA A 568 2.65 25.53 32.62
N GLY A 569 2.97 24.33 32.12
CA GLY A 569 4.19 23.60 32.48
C GLY A 569 5.48 24.33 32.10
N VAL A 570 5.61 24.82 30.86
CA VAL A 570 6.80 25.60 30.47
C VAL A 570 6.89 26.93 31.23
N LEU A 571 5.76 27.61 31.47
CA LEU A 571 5.74 28.80 32.33
C LEU A 571 6.16 28.49 33.76
N CYS A 572 5.81 27.32 34.30
CA CYS A 572 6.23 26.87 35.64
C CYS A 572 7.75 26.67 35.71
N GLU A 573 8.36 26.11 34.66
CA GLU A 573 9.82 25.99 34.58
C GLU A 573 10.50 27.35 34.38
N LEU A 574 9.91 28.27 33.62
CA LEU A 574 10.49 29.62 33.44
C LEU A 574 10.37 30.47 34.71
N ALA A 575 9.23 30.43 35.41
CA ALA A 575 8.97 31.22 36.61
C ALA A 575 9.87 30.86 37.81
N GLN A 576 10.74 29.86 37.69
CA GLN A 576 11.78 29.60 38.69
C GLN A 576 12.81 30.73 38.74
N ASP A 577 13.03 31.41 37.61
CA ASP A 577 13.91 32.56 37.51
C ASP A 577 13.09 33.84 37.76
N LYS A 578 13.54 34.69 38.68
CA LYS A 578 12.80 35.87 39.12
C LYS A 578 12.42 36.80 37.96
N GLU A 579 13.37 37.10 37.10
CA GLU A 579 13.16 38.02 35.99
C GLU A 579 12.18 37.43 34.95
N ALA A 580 12.09 36.10 34.85
CA ALA A 580 11.11 35.43 34.02
C ALA A 580 9.72 35.46 34.67
N ALA A 581 9.61 35.24 35.99
CA ALA A 581 8.34 35.35 36.72
C ALA A 581 7.73 36.76 36.61
N GLU A 582 8.55 37.81 36.75
CA GLU A 582 8.13 39.20 36.54
C GLU A 582 7.65 39.45 35.11
N ALA A 583 8.32 38.89 34.10
CA ALA A 583 7.91 39.01 32.72
C ALA A 583 6.59 38.27 32.42
N ILE A 584 6.37 37.12 33.05
CA ILE A 584 5.10 36.36 32.96
C ILE A 584 3.96 37.15 33.61
N GLU A 585 4.19 37.78 34.76
CA GLU A 585 3.20 38.66 35.40
C GLU A 585 2.87 39.87 34.53
N ALA A 586 3.90 40.52 33.97
CA ALA A 586 3.74 41.71 33.11
C ALA A 586 2.94 41.43 31.84
N GLU A 587 2.96 40.19 31.35
CA GLU A 587 2.18 39.72 30.19
C GLU A 587 0.71 39.39 30.55
N GLY A 588 0.31 39.57 31.82
CA GLY A 588 -1.07 39.39 32.26
C GLY A 588 -1.47 37.93 32.48
N ALA A 589 -0.51 37.04 32.76
CA ALA A 589 -0.79 35.62 32.97
C ALA A 589 -1.64 35.31 34.23
N THR A 590 -1.72 36.23 35.20
CA THR A 590 -2.44 36.00 36.47
C THR A 590 -3.89 35.59 36.25
N ALA A 591 -4.64 36.29 35.39
CA ALA A 591 -6.06 36.02 35.15
C ALA A 591 -6.31 34.61 34.55
N PRO A 592 -5.70 34.22 33.41
CA PRO A 592 -5.91 32.88 32.87
C PRO A 592 -5.41 31.78 33.80
N LEU A 593 -4.31 31.99 34.54
CA LEU A 593 -3.82 30.99 35.49
C LEU A 593 -4.78 30.78 36.66
N THR A 594 -5.40 31.85 37.18
CA THR A 594 -6.43 31.75 38.22
C THR A 594 -7.66 30.97 37.72
N GLU A 595 -8.07 31.17 36.46
CA GLU A 595 -9.14 30.38 35.86
C GLU A 595 -8.76 28.89 35.78
N LEU A 596 -7.54 28.59 35.34
CA LEU A 596 -7.02 27.22 35.20
C LEU A 596 -6.86 26.46 36.53
N LEU A 597 -6.88 27.13 37.69
CA LEU A 597 -6.96 26.46 38.99
C LEU A 597 -8.21 25.57 39.13
N HIS A 598 -9.26 25.88 38.36
CA HIS A 598 -10.52 25.14 38.35
C HIS A 598 -10.61 24.10 37.23
N SER A 599 -9.50 23.86 36.51
CA SER A 599 -9.46 22.83 35.48
C SER A 599 -9.76 21.46 36.05
N ARG A 600 -10.47 20.62 35.28
CA ARG A 600 -10.70 19.20 35.63
C ARG A 600 -9.41 18.38 35.52
N ASN A 601 -8.41 18.90 34.81
CA ASN A 601 -7.11 18.28 34.67
C ASN A 601 -6.19 18.71 35.82
N GLU A 602 -5.93 17.80 36.76
CA GLU A 602 -5.08 18.07 37.94
C GLU A 602 -3.68 18.60 37.55
N GLY A 603 -3.13 18.14 36.43
CA GLY A 603 -1.84 18.60 35.94
C GLY A 603 -1.86 20.07 35.53
N VAL A 604 -2.93 20.52 34.85
CA VAL A 604 -3.13 21.92 34.47
C VAL A 604 -3.25 22.79 35.73
N ALA A 605 -4.12 22.40 36.66
CA ALA A 605 -4.36 23.15 37.89
C ALA A 605 -3.10 23.25 38.76
N THR A 606 -2.31 22.17 38.85
CA THR A 606 -1.05 22.14 39.61
C THR A 606 -0.01 23.08 39.01
N TYR A 607 0.18 23.06 37.68
CA TYR A 607 1.11 23.99 37.03
C TYR A 607 0.65 25.44 37.17
N ALA A 608 -0.65 25.72 37.03
CA ALA A 608 -1.19 27.06 37.20
C ALA A 608 -0.95 27.60 38.61
N ALA A 609 -1.22 26.78 39.63
CA ALA A 609 -0.93 27.09 41.02
C ALA A 609 0.55 27.40 41.27
N ALA A 610 1.44 26.58 40.71
CA ALA A 610 2.88 26.75 40.85
C ALA A 610 3.37 28.07 40.23
N VAL A 611 2.86 28.45 39.06
CA VAL A 611 3.23 29.73 38.41
C VAL A 611 2.74 30.92 39.23
N LEU A 612 1.46 30.90 39.67
CA LEU A 612 0.90 31.96 40.53
C LEU A 612 1.68 32.12 41.83
N PHE A 613 2.05 31.00 42.46
CA PHE A 613 2.86 31.01 43.67
C PHE A 613 4.23 31.67 43.43
N ARG A 614 4.94 31.28 42.36
CA ARG A 614 6.27 31.84 42.02
C ARG A 614 6.20 33.34 41.69
N MET A 615 5.17 33.79 40.99
CA MET A 615 4.94 35.23 40.73
C MET A 615 4.64 36.02 42.00
N SER A 616 4.15 35.36 43.06
CA SER A 616 3.80 36.01 44.32
C SER A 616 4.95 36.15 45.32
N GLU A 617 6.14 35.59 45.02
CA GLU A 617 7.25 35.45 45.97
C GLU A 617 7.74 36.80 46.55
N ASP A 618 7.68 37.89 45.78
CA ASP A 618 8.07 39.23 46.25
C ASP A 618 6.89 40.12 46.67
N LYS A 619 5.67 39.57 46.73
CA LYS A 619 4.46 40.32 47.10
C LYS A 619 4.28 40.39 48.62
N PRO A 620 3.54 41.39 49.14
CA PRO A 620 3.24 41.51 50.56
C PRO A 620 2.61 40.25 51.15
N GLN A 621 2.86 39.98 52.43
CA GLN A 621 2.39 38.76 53.09
C GLN A 621 0.87 38.57 53.02
N ASP A 622 0.09 39.65 53.02
CA ASP A 622 -1.37 39.59 52.89
C ASP A 622 -1.82 39.13 51.50
N TYR A 623 -1.06 39.45 50.45
CA TYR A 623 -1.29 38.93 49.11
C TYR A 623 -1.03 37.42 49.07
N LYS A 624 0.15 37.00 49.58
CA LYS A 624 0.51 35.57 49.66
C LYS A 624 -0.52 34.74 50.44
N LYS A 625 -1.03 35.28 51.55
CA LYS A 625 -2.10 34.64 52.34
C LYS A 625 -3.39 34.45 51.53
N ARG A 626 -3.86 35.49 50.83
CA ARG A 626 -5.07 35.39 49.99
C ARG A 626 -4.90 34.35 48.88
N LEU A 627 -3.76 34.37 48.19
CA LEU A 627 -3.44 33.38 47.16
C LEU A 627 -3.41 31.97 47.75
N SER A 628 -2.76 31.77 48.90
CA SER A 628 -2.69 30.46 49.57
C SER A 628 -4.09 29.91 49.91
N VAL A 629 -5.02 30.76 50.35
CA VAL A 629 -6.43 30.37 50.60
C VAL A 629 -7.11 29.96 49.29
N GLU A 630 -6.96 30.74 48.23
CA GLU A 630 -7.55 30.46 46.92
C GLU A 630 -7.04 29.13 46.34
N LEU A 631 -5.73 28.90 46.36
CA LEU A 631 -5.10 27.64 45.95
C LEU A 631 -5.64 26.45 46.74
N THR A 632 -5.76 26.59 48.07
CA THR A 632 -6.28 25.53 48.94
C THR A 632 -7.74 25.21 48.61
N SER A 633 -8.57 26.24 48.41
CA SER A 633 -9.99 26.06 48.10
C SER A 633 -10.23 25.45 46.71
N SER A 634 -9.37 25.78 45.74
CA SER A 634 -9.54 25.36 44.34
C SER A 634 -9.02 23.95 44.09
N LEU A 635 -7.88 23.59 44.69
CA LEU A 635 -7.23 22.29 44.49
C LEU A 635 -7.80 21.16 45.36
N PHE A 636 -8.32 21.46 46.56
CA PHE A 636 -8.81 20.45 47.52
C PHE A 636 -10.35 20.39 47.59
N ARG A 637 -11.04 20.40 46.43
CA ARG A 637 -12.50 20.26 46.40
C ARG A 637 -12.95 18.92 47.00
N THR A 638 -13.67 18.97 48.12
CA THR A 638 -14.21 17.82 48.85
C THR A 638 -15.68 17.51 48.55
N GLU A 639 -16.34 18.23 47.64
CA GLU A 639 -17.77 18.02 47.32
C GLU A 639 -18.02 17.34 45.95
N PRO A 640 -19.02 16.44 45.85
CA PRO A 640 -19.34 15.73 44.62
C PRO A 640 -19.91 16.69 43.55
N MET A 641 -19.22 16.77 42.40
CA MET A 641 -19.54 17.68 41.29
C MET A 641 -20.78 17.22 40.51
N ALA A 642 -21.94 17.82 40.77
CA ALA A 642 -23.17 17.59 39.99
C ALA A 642 -24.04 18.87 39.77
N TRP A 643 -23.46 20.07 39.77
CA TRP A 643 -24.25 21.32 39.79
C TRP A 643 -23.95 22.32 38.64
N ASN A 644 -23.47 21.87 37.49
CA ASN A 644 -23.28 22.77 36.32
C ASN A 644 -24.09 22.40 35.07
N GLU A 645 -25.14 21.56 35.19
CA GLU A 645 -25.99 21.18 34.03
C GLU A 645 -27.37 21.83 33.98
N THR A 646 -27.71 22.80 34.83
CA THR A 646 -29.01 23.50 34.72
C THR A 646 -28.84 24.99 34.56
N GLY A 647 -28.93 25.44 33.31
CA GLY A 647 -28.87 26.84 32.95
C GLY A 647 -29.41 27.11 31.54
N ASP A 648 -30.61 26.63 31.21
CA ASP A 648 -31.44 27.31 30.20
C ASP A 648 -32.95 27.25 30.55
N LEU A 649 -33.41 28.43 30.98
CA LEU A 649 -34.74 29.05 31.08
C LEU A 649 -36.05 28.23 30.98
N GLY A 650 -36.88 28.40 32.02
CA GLY A 650 -38.33 28.26 31.97
C GLY A 650 -38.99 28.78 33.26
N LEU A 651 -39.48 30.02 33.23
CA LEU A 651 -40.28 30.68 34.28
C LEU A 651 -41.54 29.87 34.64
N ASP A 652 -41.85 29.70 35.94
CA ASP A 652 -43.21 29.96 36.45
C ASP A 652 -43.29 30.16 37.98
N ILE A 653 -44.43 30.72 38.37
CA ILE A 653 -44.78 31.54 39.53
C ILE A 653 -44.95 30.78 40.87
N GLY A 654 -44.37 31.35 41.94
CA GLY A 654 -44.97 31.63 43.26
C GLY A 654 -45.51 30.50 44.16
N ALA A 655 -44.94 30.37 45.37
CA ALA A 655 -45.69 30.23 46.63
C ALA A 655 -44.79 30.36 47.86
N GLN A 656 -45.34 31.00 48.88
CA GLN A 656 -44.75 31.36 50.18
C GLN A 656 -44.55 30.15 51.11
N GLY A 657 -43.60 30.23 52.06
CA GLY A 657 -43.59 29.38 53.26
C GLY A 657 -42.23 29.28 53.96
N GLU A 658 -42.12 29.92 55.12
CA GLU A 658 -40.94 30.03 55.99
C GLU A 658 -40.87 28.85 57.04
N PRO A 659 -40.02 28.80 58.08
CA PRO A 659 -38.74 28.05 58.13
C PRO A 659 -38.58 27.07 59.33
N LEU A 660 -37.35 26.51 59.49
CA LEU A 660 -36.67 25.97 60.71
C LEU A 660 -36.72 24.46 61.03
N GLY A 661 -35.55 23.91 61.40
CA GLY A 661 -35.47 22.81 62.38
C GLY A 661 -34.29 21.83 62.32
N TYR A 662 -33.16 22.20 62.95
CA TYR A 662 -32.23 21.38 63.75
C TYR A 662 -32.01 19.85 63.54
N ARG A 663 -30.73 19.51 63.30
CA ARG A 663 -29.89 18.30 63.63
C ARG A 663 -30.21 17.57 64.97
N PRO A 664 -29.56 16.43 65.36
CA PRO A 664 -28.55 15.53 64.70
C PRO A 664 -28.70 14.00 65.02
N ASP A 665 -27.68 13.20 64.65
CA ASP A 665 -27.14 11.97 65.30
C ASP A 665 -27.19 10.62 64.53
N ASP A 666 -26.06 10.33 63.85
CA ASP A 666 -25.09 9.22 64.07
C ASP A 666 -25.56 7.71 64.01
N PRO A 667 -24.68 6.70 64.11
CA PRO A 667 -24.11 5.98 62.95
C PRO A 667 -24.27 4.44 63.03
N SER A 668 -24.02 3.72 61.93
CA SER A 668 -23.43 2.36 61.95
C SER A 668 -23.22 1.85 60.51
N TYR A 669 -21.99 1.57 60.08
CA TYR A 669 -21.16 0.38 60.31
C TYR A 669 -21.39 -0.77 59.31
N ARG A 670 -20.29 -1.18 58.67
CA ARG A 670 -19.99 -2.40 57.87
C ARG A 670 -20.55 -2.45 56.44
N SER A 671 -19.74 -2.49 55.38
CA SER A 671 -18.51 -3.23 55.03
C SER A 671 -18.74 -4.64 54.45
N PHE A 672 -17.96 -4.88 53.39
CA PHE A 672 -17.56 -6.13 52.73
C PHE A 672 -18.36 -6.70 51.54
N HIS A 673 -17.74 -6.47 50.37
CA HIS A 673 -17.34 -7.42 49.31
C HIS A 673 -18.34 -8.43 48.69
N SER A 674 -18.52 -8.23 47.38
CA SER A 674 -18.06 -9.09 46.26
C SER A 674 -18.60 -10.52 46.13
N GLY A 675 -19.21 -10.81 44.98
CA GLY A 675 -19.03 -12.11 44.32
C GLY A 675 -20.21 -12.72 43.55
N TYR A 676 -20.14 -12.60 42.22
CA TYR A 676 -20.42 -13.60 41.18
C TYR A 676 -21.84 -14.13 40.86
N GLY A 677 -22.17 -14.01 39.56
CA GLY A 677 -22.90 -14.98 38.72
C GLY A 677 -24.41 -14.78 38.63
N GLN A 678 -25.13 -15.05 37.54
CA GLN A 678 -24.87 -15.42 36.15
C GLN A 678 -26.28 -15.45 35.48
N ASP A 679 -26.34 -15.21 34.17
CA ASP A 679 -27.39 -15.61 33.20
C ASP A 679 -28.78 -14.92 33.16
N GLY A 680 -29.20 -14.58 31.94
CA GLY A 680 -30.59 -14.25 31.61
C GLY A 680 -30.77 -13.54 30.26
N LEU A 681 -30.76 -14.31 29.16
CA LEU A 681 -31.12 -13.89 27.80
C LEU A 681 -32.58 -13.39 27.71
N GLY A 682 -32.84 -12.40 26.85
CA GLY A 682 -34.18 -12.00 26.41
C GLY A 682 -34.11 -11.13 25.16
N MET A 683 -34.54 -11.70 24.03
CA MET A 683 -34.57 -11.11 22.68
C MET A 683 -36.00 -10.69 22.32
N ASP A 684 -36.08 -9.75 21.37
CA ASP A 684 -37.16 -9.41 20.42
C ASP A 684 -38.14 -8.26 20.70
N GLY A 685 -38.30 -7.42 19.67
CA GLY A 685 -39.47 -6.55 19.47
C GLY A 685 -39.24 -5.33 18.58
N MET A 686 -39.39 -5.50 17.26
CA MET A 686 -39.37 -4.53 16.15
C MET A 686 -40.14 -3.22 16.36
N LEU A 687 -39.82 -2.18 15.57
CA LEU A 687 -40.79 -1.48 14.70
C LEU A 687 -40.11 -0.60 13.63
N GLU A 688 -40.70 -0.67 12.43
CA GLU A 688 -40.35 -0.03 11.16
C GLU A 688 -40.59 1.49 11.13
N HIS A 689 -39.89 2.21 10.26
CA HIS A 689 -40.49 3.32 9.51
C HIS A 689 -39.73 3.61 8.21
N GLU A 690 -40.37 3.29 7.08
CA GLU A 690 -40.09 3.87 5.76
C GLU A 690 -40.60 5.32 5.69
N MET A 691 -39.93 6.15 4.89
CA MET A 691 -40.52 7.27 4.13
C MET A 691 -39.51 7.75 3.07
N GLY A 692 -39.87 7.58 1.79
CA GLY A 692 -39.16 8.14 0.64
C GLY A 692 -39.70 9.51 0.21
N GLY A 693 -38.91 10.25 -0.56
CA GLY A 693 -39.30 11.50 -1.23
C GLY A 693 -38.42 11.79 -2.44
N HIS A 694 -39.04 12.06 -3.59
CA HIS A 694 -38.50 12.09 -4.96
C HIS A 694 -38.15 13.51 -5.49
N HIS A 695 -37.14 13.56 -6.40
CA HIS A 695 -37.01 14.39 -7.65
C HIS A 695 -36.75 15.93 -7.62
N PRO A 696 -36.34 16.59 -8.75
CA PRO A 696 -35.54 16.21 -9.94
C PRO A 696 -34.55 17.31 -10.50
N GLY A 697 -33.78 17.00 -11.57
CA GLY A 697 -33.16 17.94 -12.55
C GLY A 697 -31.63 18.06 -12.47
N ALA A 698 -30.81 18.16 -13.54
CA ALA A 698 -31.04 18.48 -14.95
C ALA A 698 -29.88 17.94 -15.84
N GLU A 699 -30.21 17.57 -17.08
CA GLU A 699 -29.27 17.22 -18.17
C GLU A 699 -28.92 18.47 -19.00
N TYR A 700 -27.66 18.57 -19.44
CA TYR A 700 -27.25 19.32 -20.63
C TYR A 700 -26.11 18.58 -21.37
N PRO A 701 -26.03 18.68 -22.71
CA PRO A 701 -25.27 17.78 -23.57
C PRO A 701 -23.87 18.31 -23.92
N VAL A 702 -22.93 17.42 -24.24
CA VAL A 702 -21.66 17.77 -24.90
C VAL A 702 -21.48 16.87 -26.12
N GLU A 703 -21.50 17.49 -27.30
CA GLU A 703 -21.18 16.91 -28.61
C GLU A 703 -19.69 17.07 -28.93
N GLY A 704 -19.06 15.97 -29.39
CA GLY A 704 -18.14 15.94 -30.54
C GLY A 704 -16.66 16.29 -30.35
N LEU A 705 -15.77 15.27 -30.43
CA LEU A 705 -14.57 15.14 -31.30
C LEU A 705 -13.65 13.97 -30.80
N PRO A 706 -12.76 13.42 -31.65
CA PRO A 706 -12.69 11.98 -31.90
C PRO A 706 -11.59 11.21 -31.18
N ASP A 707 -11.83 9.91 -31.13
CA ASP A 707 -10.98 8.81 -30.70
C ASP A 707 -9.65 8.74 -31.49
N LEU A 708 -8.53 8.76 -30.75
CA LEU A 708 -7.19 8.42 -31.25
C LEU A 708 -6.60 7.38 -30.30
N GLY A 709 -6.60 6.13 -30.76
CA GLY A 709 -6.06 4.99 -30.05
C GLY A 709 -4.54 4.93 -30.01
N HIS A 710 -4.09 4.14 -29.03
CA HIS A 710 -2.81 3.43 -28.93
C HIS A 710 -1.53 4.23 -28.68
N ALA A 711 -1.23 4.48 -27.40
CA ALA A 711 0.13 4.47 -26.86
C ALA A 711 0.11 4.35 -25.33
N GLN A 712 -0.06 3.13 -24.78
CA GLN A 712 0.14 2.90 -23.35
C GLN A 712 0.57 1.46 -23.05
N ASP A 713 1.79 1.14 -23.45
CA ASP A 713 2.58 0.05 -22.88
C ASP A 713 3.91 0.68 -22.45
N LEU A 714 4.31 0.42 -21.19
CA LEU A 714 5.44 1.00 -20.43
C LEU A 714 5.09 2.19 -19.52
N MET A 715 4.34 1.95 -18.44
CA MET A 715 4.52 2.59 -17.11
C MET A 715 3.42 2.14 -16.12
N ASP A 716 3.36 0.84 -15.78
CA ASP A 716 2.52 0.36 -14.67
C ASP A 716 3.32 -0.54 -13.73
N GLY A 717 3.96 0.11 -12.77
CA GLY A 717 4.72 -0.51 -11.67
C GLY A 717 4.54 0.23 -10.33
N LEU A 718 3.47 1.01 -10.18
CA LEU A 718 3.15 1.72 -8.94
C LEU A 718 1.84 1.17 -8.33
N PRO A 719 1.80 0.88 -7.02
CA PRO A 719 0.54 0.54 -6.36
C PRO A 719 -0.38 1.77 -6.32
N PRO A 720 -1.71 1.58 -6.32
CA PRO A 720 -2.65 2.69 -6.23
C PRO A 720 -2.41 3.49 -4.95
N THR A 721 -2.34 4.80 -5.10
CA THR A 721 -2.31 5.78 -4.01
C THR A 721 -3.65 5.76 -3.27
N ASP A 722 -3.79 4.85 -2.32
CA ASP A 722 -4.89 4.85 -1.35
C ASP A 722 -4.65 5.96 -0.32
N SER A 723 -5.43 7.03 -0.42
CA SER A 723 -5.51 8.15 0.54
C SER A 723 -6.16 7.76 1.88
N ASN A 724 -5.93 6.53 2.38
CA ASN A 724 -6.48 6.00 3.62
C ASN A 724 -5.44 5.41 4.57
N GLN A 725 -4.14 5.64 4.32
CA GLN A 725 -3.07 5.38 5.29
C GLN A 725 -2.72 6.68 6.01
N LEU A 726 -3.40 7.00 7.13
CA LEU A 726 -2.92 7.92 8.16
C LEU A 726 -3.93 7.91 9.32
N ALA A 727 -3.87 6.87 10.13
CA ALA A 727 -4.43 6.87 11.47
C ALA A 727 -3.41 6.22 12.41
N TRP A 728 -2.26 6.88 12.57
CA TRP A 728 -1.38 6.63 13.71
C TRP A 728 -2.13 7.09 14.95
N PHE A 729 -2.82 6.16 15.62
CA PHE A 729 -3.51 6.44 16.86
C PHE A 729 -2.48 6.81 17.93
N ASP A 730 -2.33 8.12 18.14
CA ASP A 730 -1.66 8.74 19.28
C ASP A 730 -2.55 8.53 20.52
N THR A 731 -2.59 7.31 21.04
CA THR A 731 -3.11 7.07 22.39
C THR A 731 -1.92 7.11 23.35
N ASP A 732 -1.43 8.32 23.58
CA ASP A 732 -0.40 8.63 24.56
C ASP A 732 -0.99 9.32 25.81
N LEU A 733 -2.26 9.02 26.12
CA LEU A 733 -2.87 9.26 27.41
C LEU A 733 -2.49 8.14 28.38
#